data_AF-A0A7X8LH95-F1
#
_entry.id   AF-A0A7X8LH95-F1
#
_cell.length_a   1.000
_cell.length_b   1.000
_cell.length_c   1.000
_cell.angle_alpha   90.00
_cell.angle_beta   90.00
_cell.angle_gamma   90.00
#
_symmetry.space_group_name_H-M   'P 1'
#
loop_
_entity.id
_entity.type
_entity.pdbx_description
1 polymer ?
#
loop_
_entity_poly.entity_id
_entity_poly.type
_entity_poly.pdbx_seq_one_letter_code
_entity_poly.pdbx_strand_id
1 'polypeptide(L)'
;MSKFTSFYSFWATIFAFMVAISVTSVTLAAVQSADLAIIHGHDSLPEGERRFAAALARHVVRWYREVGLTAQLENDTALDDKLQGYKVAVLVYMSQPTAAQMTALRKFTTGGGRLIVCYSASTALADLMGVQISGYRRADPPGRWATMKFVATRPNGVPDEIVQSSPNLMVAEAVKGRSSVLAWWADRQGKLNEAAWLVSGTGFWMTHVLLADGDAEAKSRLLLALAASADPTLWAKATRTLLPLARCAGTYTSPAALGEAAAKLGNPARQQRVAAAVQAAIDWEGRAGAHLAKGAGREAWEAARMVQIRMREGYGLLQTARQGEIRAVWDHSGMGLYPGDWKRTCAMLKAAGITDLMVNVGGAAFAHYDSRVLPQSKIMIEQGDQLKACLAAARPHGIRVHAWLLCYSTERATAERLEIFREKGWLLTSEAGQALPWLDPSAVDVRNYLVRAVRELSTSYKPDGIHLDFVRYPDFSSSLGSAARPRFERHMKRKVKEWPADVKWGGPERMAFIGWRAAQVEQFVAEARLTVRSQAPGKLLTAAVYGKYPSCIDAVGQDWEAWLRSSLVDYVMPMNYTENIETFRQFVTEQTRDKNQAKRIIPGIGVTAAESRLNAVQTIDQIKVLREVGCPGFALFDLSTTLQQEILPILRLGATE
;
A
#
# COMPACT_ATOMS: atom_id res chain seq x y z
N MET A 1 -20.83 -17.34 -63.48
CA MET A 1 -21.14 -18.76 -63.16
C MET A 1 -20.03 -19.26 -62.24
N SER A 2 -20.28 -19.25 -60.93
CA SER A 2 -20.73 -20.41 -60.14
C SER A 2 -19.55 -21.10 -59.46
N LYS A 3 -19.61 -21.13 -58.12
CA LYS A 3 -18.73 -21.83 -57.15
C LYS A 3 -17.40 -21.14 -56.81
N PHE A 4 -17.45 -20.04 -56.05
CA PHE A 4 -16.43 -19.73 -55.03
C PHE A 4 -16.90 -18.69 -53.98
N THR A 5 -18.19 -18.69 -53.63
CA THR A 5 -18.81 -17.74 -52.68
C THR A 5 -19.76 -18.41 -51.68
N SER A 6 -19.46 -19.64 -51.25
CA SER A 6 -20.35 -20.42 -50.35
C SER A 6 -19.66 -21.02 -49.11
N PHE A 7 -18.56 -20.43 -48.63
CA PHE A 7 -17.94 -20.86 -47.36
C PHE A 7 -17.92 -19.76 -46.26
N TYR A 8 -18.26 -18.52 -46.61
CA TYR A 8 -18.32 -17.41 -45.66
C TYR A 8 -19.72 -17.13 -45.06
N SER A 9 -20.78 -17.78 -45.57
CA SER A 9 -22.15 -17.56 -45.10
C SER A 9 -22.58 -18.50 -43.95
N PHE A 10 -21.84 -19.59 -43.72
CA PHE A 10 -22.19 -20.57 -42.67
C PHE A 10 -21.62 -20.23 -41.29
N TRP A 11 -20.50 -19.48 -41.23
CA TRP A 11 -19.92 -19.00 -39.97
C TRP A 11 -20.48 -17.65 -39.50
N ALA A 12 -21.07 -16.85 -40.39
CA ALA A 12 -21.70 -15.58 -40.02
C ALA A 12 -23.04 -15.78 -39.26
N THR A 13 -23.75 -16.88 -39.53
CA THR A 13 -25.07 -17.15 -38.92
C THR A 13 -24.96 -17.84 -37.55
N ILE A 14 -23.85 -18.54 -37.26
CA ILE A 14 -23.56 -19.08 -35.92
C ILE A 14 -23.04 -17.98 -34.98
N PHE A 15 -22.36 -16.97 -35.52
CA PHE A 15 -21.93 -15.80 -34.74
C PHE A 15 -23.10 -14.86 -34.41
N ALA A 16 -24.11 -14.76 -35.28
CA ALA A 16 -25.32 -13.97 -35.01
C ALA A 16 -26.31 -14.65 -34.03
N PHE A 17 -26.26 -15.98 -33.86
CA PHE A 17 -27.11 -16.70 -32.91
C PHE A 17 -26.48 -16.89 -31.52
N MET A 18 -25.15 -16.77 -31.37
CA MET A 18 -24.49 -16.69 -30.05
C MET A 18 -24.41 -15.28 -29.46
N VAL A 19 -24.76 -14.24 -30.24
CA VAL A 19 -24.84 -12.85 -29.76
C VAL A 19 -26.28 -12.42 -29.42
N ALA A 20 -27.28 -13.25 -29.73
CA ALA A 20 -28.71 -12.95 -29.52
C ALA A 20 -29.39 -13.76 -28.39
N ILE A 21 -28.64 -14.47 -27.54
CA ILE A 21 -29.12 -15.04 -26.26
C ILE A 21 -28.31 -14.44 -25.11
N SER A 22 -28.50 -13.14 -24.88
CA SER A 22 -28.13 -12.45 -23.62
C SER A 22 -28.85 -11.11 -23.45
N VAL A 23 -29.84 -10.80 -24.30
CA VAL A 23 -30.59 -9.54 -24.24
C VAL A 23 -32.07 -9.87 -24.22
N THR A 24 -32.55 -10.34 -23.07
CA THR A 24 -33.93 -10.12 -22.59
C THR A 24 -34.01 -10.64 -21.16
N SER A 25 -34.45 -9.77 -20.25
CA SER A 25 -34.54 -9.91 -18.79
C SER A 25 -33.34 -9.45 -17.94
N VAL A 26 -32.61 -8.42 -18.39
CA VAL A 26 -32.22 -7.35 -17.46
C VAL A 26 -33.49 -6.58 -17.15
N THR A 27 -34.17 -6.97 -16.08
CA THR A 27 -34.95 -5.99 -15.32
C THR A 27 -34.04 -4.79 -15.09
N LEU A 28 -34.53 -3.59 -15.40
CA LEU A 28 -33.94 -2.34 -14.92
C LEU A 28 -33.82 -2.46 -13.39
N ALA A 29 -32.73 -3.05 -12.92
CA ALA A 29 -32.25 -2.89 -11.58
C ALA A 29 -31.98 -1.39 -11.52
N ALA A 30 -32.83 -0.67 -10.77
CA ALA A 30 -32.61 0.71 -10.43
C ALA A 30 -31.11 0.88 -10.15
N VAL A 31 -30.45 1.80 -10.85
CA VAL A 31 -29.08 2.20 -10.55
C VAL A 31 -29.06 2.47 -9.06
N GLN A 32 -28.49 1.54 -8.30
CA GLN A 32 -28.53 1.62 -6.85
C GLN A 32 -27.65 2.81 -6.51
N SER A 33 -28.25 3.94 -6.14
CA SER A 33 -27.53 5.10 -5.66
C SER A 33 -26.60 4.63 -4.53
N ALA A 34 -25.36 5.13 -4.51
CA ALA A 34 -24.43 4.77 -3.47
C ALA A 34 -25.02 5.06 -2.08
N ASP A 35 -24.53 4.39 -1.04
CA ASP A 35 -24.99 4.64 0.33
C ASP A 35 -24.61 6.02 0.85
N LEU A 36 -23.46 6.51 0.38
CA LEU A 36 -22.72 7.61 1.00
C LEU A 36 -22.08 8.48 -0.06
N ALA A 37 -22.07 9.78 0.18
CA ALA A 37 -21.24 10.73 -0.57
C ALA A 37 -19.89 10.91 0.12
N ILE A 38 -18.79 10.68 -0.58
CA ILE A 38 -17.43 10.96 -0.12
C ILE A 38 -16.90 12.13 -0.94
N ILE A 39 -16.73 13.28 -0.29
CA ILE A 39 -16.33 14.53 -0.92
C ILE A 39 -14.91 14.86 -0.52
N HIS A 40 -13.99 14.98 -1.47
CA HIS A 40 -12.63 15.42 -1.19
C HIS A 40 -12.40 16.87 -1.63
N GLY A 41 -11.48 17.56 -0.93
CA GLY A 41 -11.12 18.93 -1.27
C GLY A 41 -10.56 19.07 -2.69
N HIS A 42 -10.98 20.12 -3.39
CA HIS A 42 -10.43 20.56 -4.68
C HIS A 42 -10.40 22.10 -4.78
N ASP A 43 -11.56 22.75 -4.74
CA ASP A 43 -11.65 24.22 -4.70
C ASP A 43 -11.35 24.75 -3.28
N SER A 44 -11.59 23.93 -2.26
CA SER A 44 -11.25 24.25 -0.86
C SER A 44 -9.76 24.06 -0.53
N LEU A 45 -8.92 23.71 -1.52
CA LEU A 45 -7.50 23.39 -1.36
C LEU A 45 -6.60 24.04 -2.41
N PRO A 46 -5.35 24.39 -2.05
CA PRO A 46 -4.29 24.67 -3.02
C PRO A 46 -4.02 23.47 -3.93
N GLU A 47 -3.58 23.73 -5.17
CA GLU A 47 -3.35 22.70 -6.19
C GLU A 47 -2.44 21.55 -5.70
N GLY A 48 -1.37 21.88 -4.97
CA GLY A 48 -0.41 20.91 -4.45
C GLY A 48 -0.98 19.90 -3.45
N GLU A 49 -2.12 20.19 -2.82
CA GLU A 49 -2.73 19.33 -1.80
C GLU A 49 -3.84 18.42 -2.36
N ARG A 50 -4.37 18.75 -3.56
CA ARG A 50 -5.54 18.06 -4.16
C ARG A 50 -5.31 16.57 -4.37
N ARG A 51 -4.11 16.19 -4.83
CA ARG A 51 -3.76 14.77 -5.06
C ARG A 51 -3.74 13.98 -3.75
N PHE A 52 -3.28 14.59 -2.67
CA PHE A 52 -3.24 13.98 -1.36
C PHE A 52 -4.64 13.81 -0.77
N ALA A 53 -5.50 14.84 -0.85
CA ALA A 53 -6.90 14.75 -0.46
C ALA A 53 -7.65 13.63 -1.22
N ALA A 54 -7.46 13.54 -2.54
CA ALA A 54 -8.05 12.47 -3.35
C ALA A 54 -7.53 11.08 -2.94
N ALA A 55 -6.25 10.95 -2.54
CA ALA A 55 -5.71 9.69 -2.04
C ALA A 55 -6.35 9.27 -0.71
N LEU A 56 -6.49 10.19 0.23
CA LEU A 56 -7.19 9.96 1.49
C LEU A 56 -8.64 9.51 1.26
N ALA A 57 -9.35 10.16 0.35
CA ALA A 57 -10.74 9.82 0.06
C ALA A 57 -10.90 8.43 -0.57
N ARG A 58 -9.94 7.97 -1.39
CA ARG A 58 -9.91 6.58 -1.88
C ARG A 58 -9.77 5.57 -0.74
N HIS A 59 -9.03 5.88 0.32
CA HIS A 59 -8.97 5.02 1.52
C HIS A 59 -10.33 4.96 2.23
N VAL A 60 -11.04 6.08 2.36
CA VAL A 60 -12.38 6.12 2.94
C VAL A 60 -13.39 5.29 2.14
N VAL A 61 -13.40 5.43 0.81
CA VAL A 61 -14.26 4.63 -0.09
C VAL A 61 -13.97 3.13 0.08
N ARG A 62 -12.69 2.78 0.17
CA ARG A 62 -12.27 1.40 0.40
C ARG A 62 -12.77 0.87 1.74
N TRP A 63 -12.61 1.62 2.82
CA TRP A 63 -13.09 1.20 4.13
C TRP A 63 -14.60 0.97 4.16
N TYR A 64 -15.39 1.80 3.47
CA TYR A 64 -16.83 1.54 3.31
C TYR A 64 -17.13 0.27 2.51
N ARG A 65 -16.36 0.00 1.45
CA ARG A 65 -16.48 -1.26 0.70
C ARG A 65 -16.16 -2.47 1.57
N GLU A 66 -15.11 -2.40 2.40
CA GLU A 66 -14.66 -3.49 3.28
C GLU A 66 -15.69 -3.86 4.35
N VAL A 67 -16.51 -2.89 4.78
CA VAL A 67 -17.63 -3.14 5.70
C VAL A 67 -18.95 -3.49 5.01
N GLY A 68 -19.00 -3.45 3.67
CA GLY A 68 -20.18 -3.87 2.88
C GLY A 68 -21.08 -2.74 2.37
N LEU A 69 -20.61 -1.49 2.37
CA LEU A 69 -21.35 -0.34 1.84
C LEU A 69 -20.75 0.16 0.51
N THR A 70 -21.58 0.82 -0.30
CA THR A 70 -21.13 1.50 -1.52
C THR A 70 -20.99 3.00 -1.28
N ALA A 71 -19.95 3.62 -1.83
CA ALA A 71 -19.65 5.03 -1.60
C ALA A 71 -19.33 5.72 -2.92
N GLN A 72 -20.01 6.83 -3.20
CA GLN A 72 -19.76 7.67 -4.37
C GLN A 72 -18.63 8.64 -4.04
N LEU A 73 -17.55 8.60 -4.82
CA LEU A 73 -16.40 9.48 -4.65
C LEU A 73 -16.51 10.67 -5.57
N GLU A 74 -16.54 11.87 -5.00
CA GLU A 74 -16.58 13.14 -5.73
C GLU A 74 -15.58 14.12 -5.14
N ASN A 75 -15.24 15.15 -5.92
CA ASN A 75 -14.59 16.35 -5.39
C ASN A 75 -15.63 17.41 -4.97
N ASP A 76 -15.18 18.47 -4.30
CA ASP A 76 -16.03 19.53 -3.74
C ASP A 76 -16.57 20.58 -4.74
N THR A 77 -16.35 20.41 -6.05
CA THR A 77 -16.97 21.29 -7.07
C THR A 77 -18.46 20.97 -7.21
N ALA A 78 -19.33 21.93 -7.56
CA ALA A 78 -20.78 21.70 -7.71
C ALA A 78 -21.40 20.91 -6.53
N LEU A 79 -21.02 21.28 -5.31
CA LEU A 79 -21.28 20.47 -4.11
C LEU A 79 -22.77 20.23 -3.82
N ASP A 80 -23.65 21.18 -4.12
CA ASP A 80 -25.09 21.05 -3.87
C ASP A 80 -25.69 19.83 -4.59
N ASP A 81 -25.37 19.67 -5.88
CA ASP A 81 -25.85 18.56 -6.70
C ASP A 81 -25.32 17.22 -6.18
N LYS A 82 -24.05 17.18 -5.78
CA LYS A 82 -23.37 15.95 -5.31
C LYS A 82 -23.84 15.47 -3.93
N LEU A 83 -24.45 16.34 -3.13
CA LEU A 83 -25.02 15.97 -1.84
C LEU A 83 -26.49 15.53 -1.95
N GLN A 84 -27.15 15.77 -3.08
CA GLN A 84 -28.56 15.47 -3.26
C GLN A 84 -28.84 13.97 -3.14
N GLY A 85 -29.86 13.61 -2.36
CA GLY A 85 -30.30 12.22 -2.16
C GLY A 85 -29.53 11.43 -1.10
N TYR A 86 -28.44 11.98 -0.55
CA TYR A 86 -27.69 11.35 0.54
C TYR A 86 -28.19 11.82 1.91
N LYS A 87 -28.08 10.94 2.91
CA LYS A 87 -28.29 11.30 4.33
C LYS A 87 -26.97 11.53 5.08
N VAL A 88 -25.88 11.01 4.54
CA VAL A 88 -24.55 11.10 5.14
C VAL A 88 -23.54 11.49 4.07
N ALA A 89 -22.74 12.51 4.38
CA ALA A 89 -21.61 12.90 3.56
C ALA A 89 -20.33 12.94 4.39
N VAL A 90 -19.25 12.37 3.85
CA VAL A 90 -17.92 12.40 4.46
C VAL A 90 -17.08 13.43 3.72
N LEU A 91 -16.65 14.47 4.43
CA LEU A 91 -15.79 15.51 3.90
C LEU A 91 -14.33 15.16 4.22
N VAL A 92 -13.53 14.87 3.20
CA VAL A 92 -12.15 14.42 3.34
C VAL A 92 -11.21 15.54 2.93
N TYR A 93 -10.53 16.13 3.92
CA TYR A 93 -9.59 17.24 3.74
C TYR A 93 -10.23 18.41 2.96
N MET A 94 -11.38 18.88 3.42
CA MET A 94 -12.05 20.07 2.86
C MET A 94 -11.64 21.30 3.68
N SER A 95 -10.46 21.85 3.40
CA SER A 95 -9.76 22.77 4.32
C SER A 95 -10.44 24.13 4.45
N GLN A 96 -10.71 24.81 3.34
CA GLN A 96 -11.34 26.13 3.30
C GLN A 96 -12.50 26.16 2.30
N PRO A 97 -13.70 25.67 2.66
CA PRO A 97 -14.87 25.71 1.78
C PRO A 97 -15.20 27.13 1.30
N THR A 98 -15.58 27.25 0.02
CA THR A 98 -16.07 28.51 -0.56
C THR A 98 -17.45 28.89 0.00
N ALA A 99 -17.88 30.13 -0.23
CA ALA A 99 -19.21 30.58 0.18
C ALA A 99 -20.34 29.70 -0.41
N ALA A 100 -20.24 29.33 -1.70
CA ALA A 100 -21.20 28.45 -2.36
C ALA A 100 -21.23 27.05 -1.73
N GLN A 101 -20.05 26.48 -1.43
CA GLN A 101 -19.94 25.21 -0.73
C GLN A 101 -20.54 25.27 0.68
N MET A 102 -20.30 26.36 1.42
CA MET A 102 -20.92 26.56 2.74
C MET A 102 -22.44 26.63 2.66
N THR A 103 -23.01 27.28 1.63
CA THR A 103 -24.47 27.28 1.40
C THR A 103 -24.99 25.87 1.16
N ALA A 104 -24.32 25.07 0.31
CA ALA A 104 -24.69 23.68 0.07
C ALA A 104 -24.65 22.83 1.36
N LEU A 105 -23.59 22.96 2.17
CA LEU A 105 -23.45 22.24 3.43
C LEU A 105 -24.53 22.63 4.46
N ARG A 106 -24.90 23.91 4.54
CA ARG A 106 -26.02 24.36 5.39
C ARG A 106 -27.36 23.78 4.92
N LYS A 107 -27.61 23.80 3.61
CA LYS A 107 -28.82 23.23 3.01
C LYS A 107 -28.93 21.73 3.30
N PHE A 108 -27.84 20.98 3.10
CA PHE A 108 -27.77 19.55 3.38
C PHE A 108 -28.09 19.22 4.85
N THR A 109 -27.45 19.95 5.77
CA THR A 109 -27.62 19.72 7.22
C THR A 109 -28.99 20.16 7.73
N THR A 110 -29.54 21.26 7.21
CA THR A 110 -30.92 21.70 7.52
C THR A 110 -31.95 20.70 7.00
N GLY A 111 -31.66 20.02 5.89
CA GLY A 111 -32.45 18.92 5.34
C GLY A 111 -32.33 17.60 6.13
N GLY A 112 -31.63 17.58 7.27
CA GLY A 112 -31.44 16.41 8.11
C GLY A 112 -30.22 15.53 7.75
N GLY A 113 -29.42 15.94 6.76
CA GLY A 113 -28.17 15.28 6.43
C GLY A 113 -27.11 15.43 7.53
N ARG A 114 -26.27 14.42 7.73
CA ARG A 114 -25.15 14.45 8.67
C ARG A 114 -23.79 14.48 7.99
N LEU A 115 -22.87 15.25 8.55
CA LEU A 115 -21.50 15.38 8.05
C LEU A 115 -20.52 14.57 8.91
N ILE A 116 -19.59 13.87 8.27
CA ILE A 116 -18.39 13.35 8.90
C ILE A 116 -17.20 14.14 8.34
N VAL A 117 -16.67 15.06 9.12
CA VAL A 117 -15.58 15.95 8.69
C VAL A 117 -14.24 15.35 9.11
N CYS A 118 -13.47 14.90 8.13
CA CYS A 118 -12.10 14.43 8.29
C CYS A 118 -11.15 15.57 7.90
N TYR A 119 -10.89 16.46 8.87
CA TYR A 119 -10.10 17.70 8.75
C TYR A 119 -10.77 18.85 7.99
N SER A 120 -10.76 20.04 8.61
CA SER A 120 -10.98 21.34 7.98
C SER A 120 -10.31 22.44 8.81
N ALA A 121 -9.88 23.52 8.15
CA ALA A 121 -9.34 24.73 8.78
C ALA A 121 -10.35 25.89 8.78
N SER A 122 -11.58 25.64 8.32
CA SER A 122 -12.60 26.68 8.17
C SER A 122 -13.37 26.91 9.45
N THR A 123 -13.32 28.15 9.94
CA THR A 123 -14.11 28.60 11.09
C THR A 123 -15.61 28.57 10.80
N ALA A 124 -16.02 28.85 9.55
CA ALA A 124 -17.42 28.81 9.14
C ALA A 124 -17.99 27.38 9.15
N LEU A 125 -17.19 26.39 8.71
CA LEU A 125 -17.59 24.98 8.80
C LEU A 125 -17.55 24.48 10.25
N ALA A 126 -16.55 24.90 11.03
CA ALA A 126 -16.49 24.58 12.46
C ALA A 126 -17.71 25.10 13.21
N ASP A 127 -18.13 26.35 12.97
CA ASP A 127 -19.34 26.90 13.56
C ASP A 127 -20.59 26.12 13.13
N LEU A 128 -20.75 25.75 11.85
CA LEU A 128 -21.85 24.89 11.40
C LEU A 128 -21.89 23.55 12.17
N MET A 129 -20.72 23.01 12.47
CA MET A 129 -20.56 21.75 13.21
C MET A 129 -20.63 21.93 14.73
N GLY A 130 -20.75 23.16 15.25
CA GLY A 130 -20.75 23.45 16.69
C GLY A 130 -19.40 23.21 17.34
N VAL A 131 -18.30 23.40 16.60
CA VAL A 131 -16.91 23.16 17.01
C VAL A 131 -16.16 24.49 16.98
N GLN A 132 -15.22 24.68 17.92
CA GLN A 132 -14.31 25.83 17.92
C GLN A 132 -12.91 25.38 17.52
N ILE A 133 -12.32 26.01 16.50
CA ILE A 133 -10.94 25.73 16.09
C ILE A 133 -9.99 26.68 16.85
N SER A 134 -8.96 26.10 17.46
CA SER A 134 -7.93 26.81 18.24
C SER A 134 -6.58 26.95 17.49
N GLY A 135 -6.48 26.37 16.29
CA GLY A 135 -5.35 26.57 15.36
C GLY A 135 -4.48 25.33 15.12
N TYR A 136 -3.51 25.48 14.22
CA TYR A 136 -2.60 24.40 13.82
C TYR A 136 -1.52 24.12 14.88
N ARG A 137 -1.22 22.84 15.13
CA ARG A 137 -0.14 22.41 16.03
C ARG A 137 0.62 21.23 15.44
N ARG A 138 1.95 21.24 15.55
CA ARG A 138 2.80 20.07 15.22
C ARG A 138 2.96 19.15 16.42
N ALA A 139 3.19 17.87 16.16
CA ALA A 139 3.47 16.89 17.20
C ALA A 139 4.89 17.14 17.75
N ASP A 140 4.95 17.71 18.94
CA ASP A 140 6.19 17.91 19.70
C ASP A 140 5.97 17.42 21.15
N PRO A 141 6.66 16.35 21.60
CA PRO A 141 7.54 15.48 20.80
C PRO A 141 6.76 14.61 19.78
N PRO A 142 7.44 13.98 18.80
CA PRO A 142 6.82 13.01 17.90
C PRO A 142 6.10 11.88 18.66
N GLY A 143 4.91 11.48 18.21
CA GLY A 143 4.11 10.45 18.86
C GLY A 143 3.18 10.95 19.98
N ARG A 144 3.04 12.27 20.15
CA ARG A 144 2.04 12.91 21.03
C ARG A 144 0.59 12.50 20.70
N TRP A 145 0.32 12.19 19.44
CA TRP A 145 -0.98 11.74 18.93
C TRP A 145 -0.81 10.39 18.22
N ALA A 146 -0.78 9.32 19.01
CA ALA A 146 -0.50 7.97 18.54
C ALA A 146 -1.74 7.05 18.58
N THR A 147 -2.73 7.38 19.42
CA THR A 147 -3.94 6.57 19.58
C THR A 147 -5.14 7.46 19.88
N MET A 148 -6.27 7.18 19.28
CA MET A 148 -7.56 7.80 19.59
C MET A 148 -8.27 6.91 20.60
N LYS A 149 -8.58 7.41 21.79
CA LYS A 149 -9.34 6.70 22.83
C LYS A 149 -10.76 7.27 22.92
N PHE A 150 -11.75 6.45 22.61
CA PHE A 150 -13.15 6.86 22.56
C PHE A 150 -13.79 6.84 23.94
N VAL A 151 -14.64 7.84 24.23
CA VAL A 151 -15.36 7.92 25.51
C VAL A 151 -16.39 6.80 25.65
N ALA A 152 -16.86 6.52 26.86
CA ALA A 152 -17.85 5.46 27.09
C ALA A 152 -19.21 5.75 26.44
N THR A 153 -19.67 7.01 26.47
CA THR A 153 -20.93 7.43 25.83
C THR A 153 -20.67 7.80 24.37
N ARG A 154 -20.94 6.86 23.46
CA ARG A 154 -20.65 7.01 22.03
C ARG A 154 -21.66 6.25 21.17
N PRO A 155 -21.75 6.53 19.85
CA PRO A 155 -22.61 5.75 18.96
C PRO A 155 -22.29 4.24 19.02
N ASN A 156 -23.33 3.42 18.91
CA ASN A 156 -23.20 1.98 18.93
C ASN A 156 -22.28 1.49 17.79
N GLY A 157 -21.32 0.64 18.15
CA GLY A 157 -20.37 0.06 17.20
C GLY A 157 -19.05 0.81 17.05
N VAL A 158 -18.93 2.03 17.62
CA VAL A 158 -17.65 2.75 17.66
C VAL A 158 -16.63 1.98 18.52
N PRO A 159 -15.40 1.74 18.03
CA PRO A 159 -14.36 1.01 18.77
C PRO A 159 -13.92 1.76 20.04
N ASP A 160 -13.28 1.05 20.98
CA ASP A 160 -12.70 1.65 22.19
C ASP A 160 -11.49 2.53 21.89
N GLU A 161 -10.62 2.06 20.99
CA GLU A 161 -9.43 2.78 20.57
C GLU A 161 -9.08 2.52 19.11
N ILE A 162 -8.33 3.44 18.51
CA ILE A 162 -7.79 3.33 17.17
C ILE A 162 -6.36 3.87 17.15
N VAL A 163 -5.41 3.09 16.64
CA VAL A 163 -4.03 3.53 16.46
C VAL A 163 -3.90 4.34 15.17
N GLN A 164 -3.31 5.54 15.28
CA GLN A 164 -2.92 6.41 14.18
C GLN A 164 -1.85 7.38 14.68
N SER A 165 -0.76 7.55 13.94
CA SER A 165 0.29 8.50 14.30
C SER A 165 0.14 9.80 13.53
N SER A 166 -0.53 10.79 14.13
CA SER A 166 -0.73 12.11 13.51
C SER A 166 0.48 13.04 13.77
N PRO A 167 1.12 13.60 12.73
CA PRO A 167 2.27 14.49 12.90
C PRO A 167 1.87 15.95 13.21
N ASN A 168 0.60 16.30 13.02
CA ASN A 168 0.04 17.62 13.30
C ASN A 168 -1.46 17.48 13.62
N LEU A 169 -2.08 18.55 14.13
CA LEU A 169 -3.52 18.70 14.30
C LEU A 169 -3.98 20.10 13.90
N MET A 170 -5.21 20.19 13.43
CA MET A 170 -6.01 21.41 13.58
C MET A 170 -6.76 21.27 14.91
N VAL A 171 -6.23 21.88 15.97
CA VAL A 171 -6.77 21.75 17.32
C VAL A 171 -8.20 22.29 17.34
N ALA A 172 -9.11 21.50 17.88
CA ALA A 172 -10.51 21.89 18.00
C ALA A 172 -11.10 21.45 19.34
N GLU A 173 -12.06 22.24 19.82
CA GLU A 173 -12.67 22.11 21.14
C GLU A 173 -14.19 22.06 21.01
N ALA A 174 -14.81 21.39 21.99
CA ALA A 174 -16.26 21.28 22.06
C ALA A 174 -16.87 22.61 22.51
N VAL A 175 -17.93 23.05 21.84
CA VAL A 175 -18.70 24.23 22.24
C VAL A 175 -19.82 23.80 23.16
N LYS A 176 -19.84 24.34 24.39
CA LYS A 176 -20.83 24.00 25.42
C LYS A 176 -22.26 24.10 24.88
N GLY A 177 -23.02 23.02 25.00
CA GLY A 177 -24.41 22.93 24.54
C GLY A 177 -24.59 22.67 23.04
N ARG A 178 -23.51 22.67 22.24
CA ARG A 178 -23.56 22.40 20.79
C ARG A 178 -22.82 21.13 20.39
N SER A 179 -21.75 20.77 21.10
CA SER A 179 -20.97 19.56 20.84
C SER A 179 -20.31 18.98 22.10
N SER A 180 -19.78 17.77 21.98
CA SER A 180 -18.98 17.09 23.02
C SER A 180 -17.82 16.32 22.39
N VAL A 181 -16.83 15.96 23.20
CA VAL A 181 -15.71 15.13 22.76
C VAL A 181 -16.17 13.67 22.63
N LEU A 182 -15.90 13.06 21.47
CA LEU A 182 -16.15 11.65 21.17
C LEU A 182 -14.90 10.78 21.39
N ALA A 183 -13.71 11.34 21.14
CA ALA A 183 -12.44 10.67 21.42
C ALA A 183 -11.34 11.66 21.76
N TRP A 184 -10.40 11.20 22.60
CA TRP A 184 -9.18 11.92 22.97
C TRP A 184 -7.98 11.30 22.27
N TRP A 185 -7.03 12.12 21.83
CA TRP A 185 -5.73 11.61 21.48
C TRP A 185 -4.96 11.18 22.74
N ALA A 186 -4.21 10.10 22.63
CA ALA A 186 -3.24 9.64 23.60
C ALA A 186 -1.84 9.60 22.97
N ASP A 187 -0.81 9.92 23.75
CA ASP A 187 0.57 9.70 23.37
C ASP A 187 0.97 8.21 23.44
N ARG A 188 2.23 7.89 23.12
CA ARG A 188 2.75 6.51 23.14
C ARG A 188 2.74 5.87 24.54
N GLN A 189 2.65 6.68 25.59
CA GLN A 189 2.53 6.24 26.99
C GLN A 189 1.07 6.11 27.42
N GLY A 190 0.12 6.44 26.54
CA GLY A 190 -1.31 6.36 26.78
C GLY A 190 -1.90 7.57 27.50
N LYS A 191 -1.13 8.64 27.72
CA LYS A 191 -1.60 9.88 28.35
C LYS A 191 -2.47 10.68 27.38
N LEU A 192 -3.66 11.05 27.83
CA LEU A 192 -4.63 11.80 27.03
C LEU A 192 -4.21 13.27 26.88
N ASN A 193 -4.44 13.82 25.69
CA ASN A 193 -4.09 15.19 25.31
C ASN A 193 -5.29 15.92 24.68
N GLU A 194 -5.20 16.37 23.42
CA GLU A 194 -6.25 17.10 22.70
C GLU A 194 -7.39 16.18 22.20
N ALA A 195 -8.54 16.77 21.86
CA ALA A 195 -9.64 16.04 21.24
C ALA A 195 -9.23 15.47 19.87
N ALA A 196 -9.54 14.19 19.64
CA ALA A 196 -9.37 13.53 18.36
C ALA A 196 -10.63 13.63 17.51
N TRP A 197 -11.77 13.37 18.14
CA TRP A 197 -13.09 13.42 17.53
C TRP A 197 -14.05 14.22 18.40
N LEU A 198 -14.88 15.03 17.76
CA LEU A 198 -16.02 15.72 18.37
C LEU A 198 -17.32 15.26 17.70
N VAL A 199 -18.42 15.37 18.43
CA VAL A 199 -19.76 15.03 17.98
C VAL A 199 -20.73 16.17 18.31
N SER A 200 -21.63 16.47 17.37
CA SER A 200 -22.72 17.45 17.49
C SER A 200 -23.98 16.94 16.82
N GLY A 201 -25.08 17.71 16.89
CA GLY A 201 -26.31 17.39 16.14
C GLY A 201 -26.11 17.33 14.62
N THR A 202 -25.13 18.07 14.10
CA THR A 202 -24.80 18.15 12.67
C THR A 202 -23.93 16.97 12.19
N GLY A 203 -23.24 16.29 13.12
CA GLY A 203 -22.45 15.10 12.82
C GLY A 203 -21.14 15.03 13.61
N PHE A 204 -20.05 14.68 12.93
CA PHE A 204 -18.77 14.33 13.54
C PHE A 204 -17.61 15.12 12.97
N TRP A 205 -16.64 15.47 13.80
CA TRP A 205 -15.46 16.25 13.43
C TRP A 205 -14.18 15.57 13.93
N MET A 206 -13.28 15.24 13.02
CA MET A 206 -11.93 14.78 13.33
C MET A 206 -10.95 15.95 13.25
N THR A 207 -10.07 16.09 14.24
CA THR A 207 -9.06 17.16 14.32
C THR A 207 -7.86 16.98 13.38
N HIS A 208 -7.86 15.89 12.61
CA HIS A 208 -6.87 15.54 11.59
C HIS A 208 -7.55 14.81 10.42
N VAL A 209 -6.79 14.47 9.38
CA VAL A 209 -7.23 13.52 8.36
C VAL A 209 -7.17 12.08 8.89
N LEU A 210 -8.04 11.20 8.39
CA LEU A 210 -7.90 9.75 8.60
C LEU A 210 -6.79 9.24 7.69
N LEU A 211 -5.67 8.83 8.29
CA LEU A 211 -4.54 8.27 7.56
C LEU A 211 -4.75 6.78 7.33
N ALA A 212 -4.09 6.21 6.32
CA ALA A 212 -4.15 4.78 6.03
C ALA A 212 -3.24 3.92 6.93
N ASP A 213 -2.49 4.55 7.84
CA ASP A 213 -1.60 3.92 8.81
C ASP A 213 -2.37 3.23 9.95
N GLY A 214 -1.67 2.53 10.86
CA GLY A 214 -2.27 2.00 12.07
C GLY A 214 -3.39 0.98 11.83
N ASP A 215 -4.53 1.16 12.51
CA ASP A 215 -5.63 0.20 12.55
C ASP A 215 -6.74 0.54 11.53
N ALA A 216 -6.66 -0.07 10.35
CA ALA A 216 -7.63 0.15 9.29
C ALA A 216 -8.97 -0.53 9.55
N GLU A 217 -8.98 -1.71 10.18
CA GLU A 217 -10.22 -2.41 10.51
C GLU A 217 -11.05 -1.56 11.47
N ALA A 218 -10.44 -1.04 12.53
CA ALA A 218 -11.13 -0.18 13.48
C ALA A 218 -11.58 1.15 12.86
N LYS A 219 -10.80 1.73 11.93
CA LYS A 219 -11.22 2.91 11.14
C LYS A 219 -12.44 2.60 10.26
N SER A 220 -12.47 1.44 9.62
CA SER A 220 -13.61 1.01 8.79
C SER A 220 -14.88 0.82 9.63
N ARG A 221 -14.75 0.22 10.81
CA ARG A 221 -15.82 0.05 11.79
C ARG A 221 -16.31 1.38 12.36
N LEU A 222 -15.39 2.30 12.68
CA LEU A 222 -15.73 3.65 13.09
C LEU A 222 -16.61 4.33 12.04
N LEU A 223 -16.16 4.38 10.79
CA LEU A 223 -16.91 5.03 9.71
C LEU A 223 -18.31 4.45 9.52
N LEU A 224 -18.46 3.12 9.55
CA LEU A 224 -19.77 2.49 9.53
C LEU A 224 -20.64 2.92 10.71
N ALA A 225 -20.10 2.91 11.94
CA ALA A 225 -20.84 3.28 13.13
C ALA A 225 -21.28 4.76 13.13
N LEU A 226 -20.41 5.66 12.65
CA LEU A 226 -20.73 7.08 12.50
C LEU A 226 -21.82 7.30 11.45
N ALA A 227 -21.70 6.67 10.28
CA ALA A 227 -22.73 6.76 9.23
C ALA A 227 -24.06 6.16 9.68
N ALA A 228 -24.02 4.98 10.32
CA ALA A 228 -25.21 4.30 10.79
C ALA A 228 -25.88 4.98 11.99
N SER A 229 -25.19 5.89 12.69
CA SER A 229 -25.82 6.76 13.70
C SER A 229 -26.80 7.77 13.07
N ALA A 230 -26.63 8.08 11.78
CA ALA A 230 -27.49 8.96 11.00
C ALA A 230 -28.54 8.15 10.21
N ASP A 231 -28.14 7.00 9.65
CA ASP A 231 -29.04 6.06 9.00
C ASP A 231 -28.85 4.63 9.55
N PRO A 232 -29.64 4.22 10.56
CA PRO A 232 -29.52 2.89 11.17
C PRO A 232 -29.72 1.73 10.20
N THR A 233 -30.35 1.95 9.03
CA THR A 233 -30.56 0.90 8.02
C THR A 233 -29.25 0.43 7.38
N LEU A 234 -28.20 1.25 7.45
CA LEU A 234 -26.88 0.95 6.90
C LEU A 234 -26.25 -0.30 7.52
N TRP A 235 -26.50 -0.61 8.80
CA TRP A 235 -26.01 -1.86 9.40
C TRP A 235 -26.56 -3.10 8.69
N ALA A 236 -27.88 -3.11 8.43
CA ALA A 236 -28.52 -4.23 7.74
C ALA A 236 -28.09 -4.30 6.27
N LYS A 237 -27.93 -3.16 5.59
CA LYS A 237 -27.43 -3.13 4.21
C LYS A 237 -25.99 -3.64 4.12
N ALA A 238 -25.11 -3.13 4.98
CA ALA A 238 -23.72 -3.59 5.12
C ALA A 238 -23.65 -5.11 5.33
N THR A 239 -24.47 -5.65 6.24
CA THR A 239 -24.53 -7.09 6.52
C THR A 239 -24.95 -7.91 5.31
N ARG A 240 -25.99 -7.49 4.58
CA ARG A 240 -26.49 -8.22 3.40
C ARG A 240 -25.45 -8.32 2.29
N THR A 241 -24.60 -7.29 2.14
CA THR A 241 -23.47 -7.31 1.21
C THR A 241 -22.31 -8.15 1.74
N LEU A 242 -21.97 -7.99 3.03
CA LEU A 242 -20.80 -8.59 3.64
C LEU A 242 -20.95 -10.11 3.84
N LEU A 243 -22.11 -10.59 4.29
CA LEU A 243 -22.30 -11.99 4.68
C LEU A 243 -22.02 -13.00 3.53
N PRO A 244 -22.48 -12.78 2.28
CA PRO A 244 -22.10 -13.62 1.15
C PRO A 244 -20.60 -13.61 0.83
N LEU A 245 -19.90 -12.52 1.11
CA LEU A 245 -18.44 -12.43 0.94
C LEU A 245 -17.70 -13.08 2.12
N ALA A 246 -18.25 -12.98 3.33
CA ALA A 246 -17.68 -13.51 4.56
C ALA A 246 -17.62 -15.05 4.57
N ARG A 247 -18.55 -15.72 3.88
CA ARG A 247 -18.55 -17.17 3.70
C ARG A 247 -17.54 -17.69 2.67
N CYS A 248 -16.77 -16.80 2.03
CA CYS A 248 -15.80 -17.16 1.00
C CYS A 248 -14.37 -17.02 1.52
N ALA A 249 -13.50 -17.98 1.15
CA ALA A 249 -12.06 -17.89 1.36
C ALA A 249 -11.31 -18.63 0.23
N GLY A 250 -10.54 -17.88 -0.56
CA GLY A 250 -9.83 -18.38 -1.72
C GLY A 250 -10.82 -18.94 -2.75
N THR A 251 -10.65 -20.20 -3.10
CA THR A 251 -11.54 -20.92 -4.01
C THR A 251 -12.79 -21.49 -3.33
N TYR A 252 -12.89 -21.44 -2.00
CA TYR A 252 -14.01 -22.01 -1.25
C TYR A 252 -15.11 -20.96 -1.08
N THR A 253 -16.33 -21.30 -1.51
CA THR A 253 -17.49 -20.39 -1.54
C THR A 253 -18.46 -20.61 -0.37
N SER A 254 -18.16 -21.54 0.53
CA SER A 254 -18.96 -21.82 1.73
C SER A 254 -18.11 -22.48 2.84
N PRO A 255 -18.57 -22.44 4.11
CA PRO A 255 -17.94 -23.19 5.19
C PRO A 255 -17.90 -24.69 4.93
N ALA A 256 -18.95 -25.26 4.33
CA ALA A 256 -19.01 -26.69 3.99
C ALA A 256 -17.92 -27.10 3.00
N ALA A 257 -17.72 -26.31 1.94
CA ALA A 257 -16.66 -26.58 0.94
C ALA A 257 -15.25 -26.53 1.57
N LEU A 258 -15.03 -25.65 2.55
CA LEU A 258 -13.79 -25.60 3.32
C LEU A 258 -13.61 -26.84 4.22
N GLY A 259 -14.70 -27.31 4.82
CA GLY A 259 -14.73 -28.53 5.63
C GLY A 259 -14.41 -29.80 4.83
N GLU A 260 -14.93 -29.92 3.61
CA GLU A 260 -14.61 -31.03 2.70
C GLU A 260 -13.12 -31.06 2.33
N ALA A 261 -12.51 -29.89 2.14
CA ALA A 261 -11.07 -29.79 1.90
C ALA A 261 -10.25 -30.22 3.12
N ALA A 262 -10.74 -29.93 4.34
CA ALA A 262 -10.07 -30.33 5.58
C ALA A 262 -9.96 -31.84 5.73
N ALA A 263 -10.94 -32.60 5.25
CA ALA A 263 -10.94 -34.06 5.29
C ALA A 263 -9.80 -34.71 4.49
N LYS A 264 -9.16 -33.94 3.61
CA LYS A 264 -8.01 -34.38 2.79
C LYS A 264 -6.66 -34.08 3.45
N LEU A 265 -6.64 -33.44 4.61
CA LEU A 265 -5.40 -33.16 5.35
C LEU A 265 -4.86 -34.44 5.99
N GLY A 266 -3.55 -34.67 5.88
CA GLY A 266 -2.87 -35.81 6.52
C GLY A 266 -2.60 -35.63 8.03
N ASN A 267 -2.92 -34.46 8.62
CA ASN A 267 -2.66 -34.15 10.03
C ASN A 267 -3.99 -34.06 10.82
N PRO A 268 -4.31 -35.04 11.69
CA PRO A 268 -5.57 -35.07 12.43
C PRO A 268 -5.81 -33.86 13.34
N ALA A 269 -4.79 -33.35 14.02
CA ALA A 269 -4.91 -32.20 14.90
C ALA A 269 -5.25 -30.92 14.11
N ARG A 270 -4.64 -30.77 12.93
CA ARG A 270 -4.95 -29.66 12.02
C ARG A 270 -6.34 -29.79 11.42
N GLN A 271 -6.73 -31.01 11.01
CA GLN A 271 -8.08 -31.30 10.54
C GLN A 271 -9.14 -30.91 11.57
N GLN A 272 -8.93 -31.26 12.85
CA GLN A 272 -9.84 -30.89 13.95
C GLN A 272 -9.95 -29.37 14.12
N ARG A 273 -8.85 -28.63 14.01
CA ARG A 273 -8.85 -27.16 14.09
C ARG A 273 -9.62 -26.52 12.93
N VAL A 274 -9.45 -27.03 11.70
CA VAL A 274 -10.23 -26.54 10.54
C VAL A 274 -11.72 -26.84 10.75
N ALA A 275 -12.07 -28.06 11.20
CA ALA A 275 -13.45 -28.44 11.49
C ALA A 275 -14.09 -27.53 12.55
N ALA A 276 -13.36 -27.17 13.61
CA ALA A 276 -13.83 -26.24 14.62
C ALA A 276 -14.07 -24.82 14.06
N ALA A 277 -13.16 -24.32 13.22
CA ALA A 277 -13.34 -23.04 12.55
C ALA A 277 -14.55 -23.05 11.61
N VAL A 278 -14.73 -24.12 10.83
CA VAL A 278 -15.88 -24.32 9.93
C VAL A 278 -17.20 -24.35 10.71
N GLN A 279 -17.28 -25.13 11.78
CA GLN A 279 -18.49 -25.18 12.61
C GLN A 279 -18.82 -23.82 13.22
N ALA A 280 -17.81 -23.12 13.74
CA ALA A 280 -18.00 -21.77 14.26
C ALA A 280 -18.49 -20.80 13.17
N ALA A 281 -17.99 -20.91 11.92
CA ALA A 281 -18.46 -20.09 10.81
C ALA A 281 -19.95 -20.33 10.51
N ILE A 282 -20.39 -21.60 10.51
CA ILE A 282 -21.80 -21.99 10.32
C ILE A 282 -22.68 -21.41 11.43
N ASP A 283 -22.25 -21.55 12.69
CA ASP A 283 -23.00 -21.05 13.85
C ASP A 283 -23.16 -19.52 13.80
N TRP A 284 -22.08 -18.79 13.45
CA TRP A 284 -22.12 -17.34 13.30
C TRP A 284 -22.94 -16.89 12.10
N GLU A 285 -22.94 -17.64 11.01
CA GLU A 285 -23.80 -17.39 9.85
C GLU A 285 -25.28 -17.51 10.21
N GLY A 286 -25.65 -18.55 10.97
CA GLY A 286 -27.00 -18.70 11.52
C GLY A 286 -27.40 -17.53 12.42
N ARG A 287 -26.49 -17.07 13.30
CA ARG A 287 -26.72 -15.88 14.15
C ARG A 287 -26.90 -14.60 13.32
N ALA A 288 -26.08 -14.39 12.29
CA ALA A 288 -26.18 -13.24 11.41
C ALA A 288 -27.56 -13.19 10.74
N GLY A 289 -28.04 -14.33 10.21
CA GLY A 289 -29.38 -14.46 9.64
C GLY A 289 -30.49 -14.18 10.67
N ALA A 290 -30.38 -14.73 11.88
CA ALA A 290 -31.34 -14.50 12.95
C ALA A 290 -31.40 -13.04 13.41
N HIS A 291 -30.25 -12.35 13.50
CA HIS A 291 -30.18 -10.93 13.83
C HIS A 291 -30.79 -10.07 12.73
N LEU A 292 -30.52 -10.38 11.45
CA LEU A 292 -31.17 -9.70 10.31
C LEU A 292 -32.70 -9.83 10.36
N ALA A 293 -33.21 -11.04 10.62
CA ALA A 293 -34.65 -11.30 10.71
C ALA A 293 -35.33 -10.51 11.84
N LYS A 294 -34.60 -10.23 12.93
CA LYS A 294 -35.07 -9.42 14.07
C LYS A 294 -34.88 -7.91 13.89
N GLY A 295 -34.33 -7.46 12.76
CA GLY A 295 -33.96 -6.05 12.55
C GLY A 295 -32.73 -5.58 13.34
N ALA A 296 -32.01 -6.50 13.99
CA ALA A 296 -30.78 -6.23 14.75
C ALA A 296 -29.56 -6.15 13.82
N GLY A 297 -29.54 -5.14 12.94
CA GLY A 297 -28.56 -5.06 11.85
C GLY A 297 -27.09 -5.00 12.31
N ARG A 298 -26.81 -4.37 13.45
CA ARG A 298 -25.44 -4.24 13.97
C ARG A 298 -24.91 -5.59 14.44
N GLU A 299 -25.67 -6.27 15.27
CA GLU A 299 -25.35 -7.60 15.77
C GLU A 299 -25.21 -8.59 14.61
N ALA A 300 -26.02 -8.41 13.57
CA ALA A 300 -25.90 -9.19 12.34
C ALA A 300 -24.59 -8.93 11.60
N TRP A 301 -24.15 -7.67 11.52
CA TRP A 301 -22.88 -7.29 10.90
C TRP A 301 -21.69 -7.85 11.68
N GLU A 302 -21.73 -7.75 13.02
CA GLU A 302 -20.71 -8.33 13.90
C GLU A 302 -20.64 -9.85 13.75
N ALA A 303 -21.78 -10.53 13.68
CA ALA A 303 -21.84 -11.97 13.40
C ALA A 303 -21.26 -12.30 12.01
N ALA A 304 -21.57 -11.52 10.96
CA ALA A 304 -20.99 -11.70 9.63
C ALA A 304 -19.47 -11.51 9.62
N ARG A 305 -18.92 -10.57 10.40
CA ARG A 305 -17.47 -10.42 10.61
C ARG A 305 -16.88 -11.67 11.28
N MET A 306 -17.56 -12.25 12.25
CA MET A 306 -17.12 -13.51 12.86
C MET A 306 -17.09 -14.66 11.85
N VAL A 307 -18.05 -14.76 10.92
CA VAL A 307 -17.98 -15.73 9.80
C VAL A 307 -16.69 -15.52 9.01
N GLN A 308 -16.40 -14.27 8.61
CA GLN A 308 -15.20 -13.96 7.83
C GLN A 308 -13.91 -14.34 8.56
N ILE A 309 -13.81 -14.03 9.86
CA ILE A 309 -12.65 -14.38 10.69
C ILE A 309 -12.45 -15.90 10.71
N ARG A 310 -13.52 -16.68 10.93
CA ARG A 310 -13.46 -18.14 10.98
C ARG A 310 -13.16 -18.78 9.63
N MET A 311 -13.69 -18.24 8.55
CA MET A 311 -13.36 -18.67 7.19
C MET A 311 -11.89 -18.43 6.86
N ARG A 312 -11.34 -17.27 7.22
CA ARG A 312 -9.91 -16.95 7.04
C ARG A 312 -9.01 -17.86 7.89
N GLU A 313 -9.40 -18.11 9.13
CA GLU A 313 -8.69 -19.04 10.03
C GLU A 313 -8.64 -20.45 9.44
N GLY A 314 -9.78 -21.00 9.03
CA GLY A 314 -9.84 -22.31 8.39
C GLY A 314 -9.02 -22.36 7.10
N TYR A 315 -9.07 -21.31 6.27
CA TYR A 315 -8.26 -21.24 5.05
C TYR A 315 -6.76 -21.19 5.33
N GLY A 316 -6.33 -20.42 6.33
CA GLY A 316 -4.92 -20.39 6.77
C GLY A 316 -4.43 -21.75 7.24
N LEU A 317 -5.26 -22.48 7.99
CA LEU A 317 -4.96 -23.84 8.47
C LEU A 317 -4.87 -24.88 7.34
N LEU A 318 -5.55 -24.68 6.20
CA LEU A 318 -5.42 -25.57 5.04
C LEU A 318 -4.07 -25.44 4.33
N GLN A 319 -3.29 -24.39 4.61
CA GLN A 319 -2.02 -24.14 3.94
C GLN A 319 -0.88 -24.96 4.55
N THR A 320 0.18 -25.13 3.76
CA THR A 320 1.40 -25.84 4.20
C THR A 320 2.63 -24.99 3.92
N ALA A 321 3.54 -24.96 4.89
CA ALA A 321 4.85 -24.33 4.79
C ALA A 321 5.76 -25.10 3.84
N ARG A 322 6.62 -24.39 3.09
CA ARG A 322 7.71 -25.01 2.33
C ARG A 322 9.02 -24.89 3.10
N GLN A 323 9.76 -25.99 3.16
CA GLN A 323 11.09 -26.01 3.79
C GLN A 323 12.08 -25.18 2.95
N GLY A 324 12.90 -24.36 3.61
CA GLY A 324 13.89 -23.51 2.95
C GLY A 324 13.31 -22.34 2.15
N GLU A 325 11.99 -22.10 2.23
CA GLU A 325 11.32 -21.01 1.53
C GLU A 325 11.71 -19.65 2.11
N ILE A 326 12.05 -18.72 1.23
CA ILE A 326 12.35 -17.34 1.62
C ILE A 326 11.03 -16.60 1.88
N ARG A 327 10.84 -16.17 3.13
CA ARG A 327 9.65 -15.43 3.57
C ARG A 327 10.12 -14.07 4.04
N ALA A 328 10.13 -13.12 3.11
CA ALA A 328 10.77 -11.83 3.29
C ALA A 328 9.75 -10.74 3.64
N VAL A 329 10.18 -9.71 4.37
CA VAL A 329 9.37 -8.51 4.64
C VAL A 329 10.22 -7.26 4.41
N TRP A 330 9.68 -6.28 3.69
CA TRP A 330 10.31 -4.96 3.56
C TRP A 330 9.92 -4.06 4.73
N ASP A 331 10.92 -3.55 5.45
CA ASP A 331 10.74 -2.44 6.39
C ASP A 331 11.19 -1.13 5.73
N HIS A 332 10.22 -0.42 5.14
CA HIS A 332 10.48 0.84 4.45
C HIS A 332 10.83 1.99 5.42
N SER A 333 10.38 1.90 6.69
CA SER A 333 10.67 2.91 7.70
C SER A 333 12.16 2.94 8.08
N GLY A 334 12.79 1.76 8.12
CA GLY A 334 14.16 1.59 8.60
C GLY A 334 14.28 1.59 10.13
N MET A 335 13.16 1.47 10.85
CA MET A 335 13.09 1.57 12.31
C MET A 335 12.37 0.37 12.95
N GLY A 336 11.93 -0.61 12.15
CA GLY A 336 11.07 -1.69 12.60
C GLY A 336 9.61 -1.26 12.79
N LEU A 337 8.74 -2.22 13.09
CA LEU A 337 7.31 -1.96 13.32
C LEU A 337 7.08 -1.12 14.59
N TYR A 338 7.94 -1.32 15.59
CA TYR A 338 7.94 -0.57 16.84
C TYR A 338 9.21 0.30 16.80
N PRO A 339 9.13 1.58 16.39
CA PRO A 339 10.30 2.38 16.08
C PRO A 339 11.39 2.31 17.16
N GLY A 340 12.54 1.73 16.81
CA GLY A 340 13.71 1.53 17.69
C GLY A 340 13.69 0.27 18.56
N ASP A 341 12.53 -0.37 18.77
CA ASP A 341 12.39 -1.64 19.52
C ASP A 341 12.49 -2.85 18.58
N TRP A 342 13.69 -3.05 18.06
CA TRP A 342 14.02 -4.15 17.15
C TRP A 342 13.82 -5.52 17.78
N LYS A 343 13.99 -5.67 19.11
CA LYS A 343 13.77 -6.95 19.79
C LYS A 343 12.32 -7.38 19.65
N ARG A 344 11.38 -6.46 19.91
CA ARG A 344 9.94 -6.74 19.77
C ARG A 344 9.56 -7.00 18.31
N THR A 345 10.12 -6.23 17.37
CA THR A 345 9.88 -6.47 15.92
C THR A 345 10.39 -7.84 15.49
N CYS A 346 11.64 -8.20 15.79
CA CYS A 346 12.21 -9.49 15.38
C CYS A 346 11.53 -10.69 16.03
N ALA A 347 11.15 -10.59 17.31
CA ALA A 347 10.41 -11.66 17.99
C ALA A 347 9.04 -11.90 17.33
N MET A 348 8.32 -10.83 16.98
CA MET A 348 7.04 -10.91 16.27
C MET A 348 7.20 -11.55 14.89
N LEU A 349 8.19 -11.09 14.11
CA LEU A 349 8.47 -11.64 12.77
C LEU A 349 8.85 -13.13 12.83
N LYS A 350 9.68 -13.52 13.81
CA LYS A 350 10.04 -14.92 14.03
C LYS A 350 8.84 -15.78 14.36
N ALA A 351 7.96 -15.30 15.26
CA ALA A 351 6.73 -16.00 15.63
C ALA A 351 5.73 -16.13 14.47
N ALA A 352 5.89 -15.33 13.42
CA ALA A 352 5.12 -15.44 12.17
C ALA A 352 5.82 -16.26 11.07
N GLY A 353 7.00 -16.80 11.35
CA GLY A 353 7.77 -17.63 10.41
C GLY A 353 8.50 -16.84 9.32
N ILE A 354 8.73 -15.54 9.51
CA ILE A 354 9.53 -14.70 8.60
C ILE A 354 11.00 -15.06 8.72
N THR A 355 11.68 -15.17 7.57
CA THR A 355 13.10 -15.59 7.49
C THR A 355 14.02 -14.45 7.12
N ASP A 356 13.51 -13.42 6.43
CA ASP A 356 14.30 -12.35 5.85
C ASP A 356 13.66 -10.99 6.10
N LEU A 357 14.48 -10.02 6.46
CA LEU A 357 14.06 -8.65 6.69
C LEU A 357 14.93 -7.70 5.86
N MET A 358 14.30 -6.96 4.96
CA MET A 358 14.93 -5.95 4.12
C MET A 358 14.71 -4.59 4.77
N VAL A 359 15.72 -4.06 5.44
CA VAL A 359 15.60 -2.83 6.25
C VAL A 359 16.14 -1.64 5.50
N ASN A 360 15.31 -0.63 5.25
CA ASN A 360 15.71 0.61 4.59
C ASN A 360 16.66 1.41 5.49
N VAL A 361 17.96 1.21 5.35
CA VAL A 361 18.96 1.82 6.23
C VAL A 361 19.63 3.03 5.62
N GLY A 362 19.48 3.25 4.31
CA GLY A 362 20.07 4.43 3.69
C GLY A 362 19.63 4.65 2.25
N GLY A 363 19.94 5.84 1.78
CA GLY A 363 19.88 6.22 0.39
C GLY A 363 20.88 7.32 0.12
N ALA A 364 20.98 7.79 -1.12
CA ALA A 364 21.96 8.81 -1.47
C ALA A 364 21.94 10.06 -0.56
N ALA A 365 20.78 10.38 0.02
CA ALA A 365 20.56 11.55 0.85
C ALA A 365 20.36 11.27 2.35
N PHE A 366 20.47 10.04 2.83
CA PHE A 366 20.33 9.72 4.26
C PHE A 366 20.96 8.38 4.67
N ALA A 367 21.30 8.24 5.95
CA ALA A 367 21.65 6.98 6.59
C ALA A 367 21.07 6.89 8.00
N HIS A 368 20.42 5.77 8.31
CA HIS A 368 19.95 5.42 9.66
C HIS A 368 20.99 4.64 10.47
N TYR A 369 22.24 4.67 10.00
CA TYR A 369 23.40 4.03 10.60
C TYR A 369 24.57 5.02 10.61
N ASP A 370 25.65 4.70 11.33
CA ASP A 370 26.84 5.53 11.46
C ASP A 370 27.69 5.52 10.17
N SER A 371 27.17 6.17 9.13
CA SER A 371 27.82 6.26 7.82
C SER A 371 28.85 7.38 7.78
N ARG A 372 29.98 7.10 7.11
CA ARG A 372 31.01 8.07 6.70
C ARG A 372 30.92 8.43 5.22
N VAL A 373 30.05 7.74 4.47
CA VAL A 373 29.83 7.97 3.04
C VAL A 373 28.55 8.77 2.82
N LEU A 374 27.43 8.27 3.33
CA LEU A 374 26.11 8.86 3.21
C LEU A 374 25.87 9.87 4.35
N PRO A 375 25.06 10.93 4.15
CA PRO A 375 24.75 11.86 5.22
C PRO A 375 23.89 11.19 6.30
N GLN A 376 24.26 11.37 7.57
CA GLN A 376 23.50 10.80 8.68
C GLN A 376 22.12 11.47 8.80
N SER A 377 21.11 10.64 8.99
CA SER A 377 19.73 11.09 9.20
C SER A 377 19.51 11.60 10.62
N LYS A 378 18.44 12.38 10.83
CA LYS A 378 17.97 12.72 12.18
C LYS A 378 17.68 11.50 13.03
N ILE A 379 17.13 10.43 12.44
CA ILE A 379 16.88 9.16 13.14
C ILE A 379 18.19 8.58 13.71
N MET A 380 19.28 8.57 12.94
CA MET A 380 20.58 8.13 13.45
C MET A 380 21.06 9.03 14.60
N ILE A 381 21.00 10.36 14.41
CA ILE A 381 21.49 11.32 15.40
C ILE A 381 20.70 11.24 16.72
N GLU A 382 19.38 11.09 16.65
CA GLU A 382 18.48 11.17 17.80
C GLU A 382 18.19 9.80 18.44
N GLN A 383 18.14 8.73 17.63
CA GLN A 383 17.72 7.38 18.08
C GLN A 383 18.83 6.33 17.95
N GLY A 384 20.00 6.70 17.44
CA GLY A 384 21.15 5.83 17.27
C GLY A 384 21.08 4.92 16.04
N ASP A 385 22.09 4.06 15.92
CA ASP A 385 22.34 3.19 14.77
C ASP A 385 21.29 2.07 14.64
N GLN A 386 20.36 2.25 13.71
CA GLN A 386 19.24 1.33 13.50
C GLN A 386 19.69 0.01 12.85
N LEU A 387 20.67 0.03 11.95
CA LEU A 387 21.16 -1.19 11.31
C LEU A 387 21.85 -2.10 12.34
N LYS A 388 22.70 -1.53 13.19
CA LYS A 388 23.35 -2.26 14.28
C LYS A 388 22.34 -2.86 15.25
N ALA A 389 21.33 -2.09 15.65
CA ALA A 389 20.27 -2.54 16.55
C ALA A 389 19.45 -3.69 15.92
N CYS A 390 19.05 -3.56 14.65
CA CYS A 390 18.34 -4.61 13.92
C CYS A 390 19.16 -5.89 13.83
N LEU A 391 20.43 -5.81 13.42
CA LEU A 391 21.30 -6.98 13.30
C LEU A 391 21.46 -7.71 14.64
N ALA A 392 21.64 -6.97 15.74
CA ALA A 392 21.74 -7.56 17.07
C ALA A 392 20.45 -8.26 17.50
N ALA A 393 19.29 -7.68 17.20
CA ALA A 393 17.98 -8.27 17.54
C ALA A 393 17.61 -9.47 16.66
N ALA A 394 18.00 -9.48 15.39
CA ALA A 394 17.64 -10.54 14.44
C ALA A 394 18.46 -11.84 14.64
N ARG A 395 19.74 -11.72 15.04
CA ARG A 395 20.67 -12.86 15.18
C ARG A 395 20.13 -14.00 16.06
N PRO A 396 19.62 -13.77 17.28
CA PRO A 396 19.09 -14.85 18.12
C PRO A 396 17.89 -15.60 17.52
N HIS A 397 17.18 -14.97 16.58
CA HIS A 397 16.02 -15.56 15.92
C HIS A 397 16.36 -16.26 14.60
N GLY A 398 17.59 -16.10 14.11
CA GLY A 398 18.03 -16.59 12.81
C GLY A 398 17.34 -15.88 11.63
N ILE A 399 16.90 -14.64 11.82
CA ILE A 399 16.34 -13.82 10.73
C ILE A 399 17.51 -13.20 9.97
N ARG A 400 17.56 -13.40 8.65
CA ARG A 400 18.55 -12.78 7.77
C ARG A 400 18.22 -11.31 7.58
N VAL A 401 19.20 -10.44 7.79
CA VAL A 401 19.02 -8.99 7.62
C VAL A 401 19.71 -8.55 6.35
N HIS A 402 18.95 -7.88 5.47
CA HIS A 402 19.46 -7.29 4.24
C HIS A 402 19.45 -5.78 4.37
N ALA A 403 20.61 -5.15 4.24
CA ALA A 403 20.73 -3.70 4.27
C ALA A 403 20.19 -3.13 2.96
N TRP A 404 19.02 -2.51 3.02
CA TRP A 404 18.36 -1.92 1.85
C TRP A 404 18.85 -0.49 1.62
N LEU A 405 19.36 -0.26 0.41
CA LEU A 405 19.92 1.00 -0.08
C LEU A 405 19.07 1.57 -1.23
N LEU A 406 18.54 2.78 -1.07
CA LEU A 406 17.90 3.56 -2.13
C LEU A 406 19.00 4.19 -3.00
N CYS A 407 19.12 3.73 -4.24
CA CYS A 407 20.24 4.08 -5.13
C CYS A 407 20.08 5.49 -5.72
N TYR A 408 19.36 5.64 -6.84
CA TYR A 408 19.30 6.91 -7.57
C TYR A 408 18.18 7.86 -7.11
N SER A 409 17.25 7.37 -6.28
CA SER A 409 16.21 8.21 -5.70
C SER A 409 16.81 9.25 -4.75
N THR A 410 16.28 10.46 -4.79
CA THR A 410 16.60 11.53 -3.81
C THR A 410 15.59 11.60 -2.67
N GLU A 411 14.82 10.53 -2.46
CA GLU A 411 13.93 10.42 -1.30
C GLU A 411 14.64 10.81 0.00
N ARG A 412 13.94 11.59 0.83
CA ARG A 412 14.44 12.15 2.10
C ARG A 412 15.56 13.19 1.97
N ALA A 413 15.90 13.64 0.76
CA ALA A 413 16.80 14.77 0.58
C ALA A 413 16.19 16.07 1.08
N THR A 414 16.99 16.86 1.82
CA THR A 414 16.67 18.25 2.13
C THR A 414 16.92 19.12 0.90
N ALA A 415 16.36 20.34 0.88
CA ALA A 415 16.63 21.31 -0.17
C ALA A 415 18.15 21.60 -0.31
N GLU A 416 18.84 21.74 0.81
CA GLU A 416 20.30 21.88 0.85
C GLU A 416 21.02 20.68 0.23
N ARG A 417 20.56 19.44 0.50
CA ARG A 417 21.16 18.25 -0.07
C ARG A 417 20.96 18.16 -1.58
N LEU A 418 19.76 18.52 -2.07
CA LEU A 418 19.48 18.62 -3.50
C LEU A 418 20.37 19.66 -4.16
N GLU A 419 20.62 20.79 -3.51
CA GLU A 419 21.50 21.83 -4.02
C GLU A 419 22.96 21.34 -4.15
N ILE A 420 23.46 20.61 -3.15
CA ILE A 420 24.79 19.95 -3.24
C ILE A 420 24.86 19.00 -4.44
N PHE A 421 23.80 18.19 -4.68
CA PHE A 421 23.76 17.30 -5.84
C PHE A 421 23.69 18.08 -7.16
N ARG A 422 22.95 19.19 -7.19
CA ARG A 422 22.85 20.08 -8.35
C ARG A 422 24.21 20.69 -8.71
N GLU A 423 24.92 21.26 -7.74
CA GLU A 423 26.24 21.86 -7.91
C GLU A 423 27.28 20.85 -8.41
N LYS A 424 27.18 19.60 -7.96
CA LYS A 424 28.05 18.50 -8.44
C LYS A 424 27.67 17.99 -9.83
N GLY A 425 26.57 18.45 -10.42
CA GLY A 425 26.05 17.93 -11.70
C GLY A 425 25.59 16.48 -11.61
N TRP A 426 25.14 16.06 -10.41
CA TRP A 426 24.71 14.68 -10.14
C TRP A 426 23.23 14.43 -10.44
N LEU A 427 22.43 15.48 -10.55
CA LEU A 427 21.00 15.37 -10.83
C LEU A 427 20.72 15.20 -12.32
N LEU A 428 19.65 14.48 -12.64
CA LEU A 428 19.04 14.50 -13.96
C LEU A 428 18.58 15.94 -14.28
N THR A 429 18.51 16.26 -15.57
CA THR A 429 17.94 17.53 -16.04
C THR A 429 16.76 17.29 -16.96
N SER A 430 15.79 18.21 -16.95
CA SER A 430 14.72 18.25 -17.93
C SER A 430 15.26 18.69 -19.30
N GLU A 431 14.45 18.57 -20.34
CA GLU A 431 14.80 19.10 -21.68
C GLU A 431 15.09 20.61 -21.64
N ALA A 432 14.43 21.36 -20.76
CA ALA A 432 14.68 22.78 -20.52
C ALA A 432 15.92 23.06 -19.67
N GLY A 433 16.66 22.03 -19.25
CA GLY A 433 17.87 22.15 -18.44
C GLY A 433 17.64 22.33 -16.93
N GLN A 434 16.39 22.24 -16.45
CA GLN A 434 16.10 22.33 -15.03
C GLN A 434 16.50 21.04 -14.30
N ALA A 435 17.12 21.17 -13.13
CA ALA A 435 17.47 20.00 -12.33
C ALA A 435 16.22 19.29 -11.82
N LEU A 436 16.22 17.96 -11.95
CA LEU A 436 15.16 17.08 -11.45
C LEU A 436 15.66 16.39 -10.16
N PRO A 437 14.78 16.14 -9.18
CA PRO A 437 15.15 15.52 -7.91
C PRO A 437 15.38 14.00 -8.06
N TRP A 438 16.35 13.62 -8.88
CA TRP A 438 16.77 12.24 -9.13
C TRP A 438 18.22 12.22 -9.58
N LEU A 439 19.03 11.31 -9.04
CA LEU A 439 20.44 11.22 -9.42
C LEU A 439 20.59 10.56 -10.79
N ASP A 440 21.47 11.08 -11.62
CA ASP A 440 21.70 10.60 -12.97
C ASP A 440 22.52 9.30 -12.99
N PRO A 441 21.95 8.14 -13.38
CA PRO A 441 22.68 6.87 -13.47
C PRO A 441 23.88 6.90 -14.42
N SER A 442 23.90 7.82 -15.38
CA SER A 442 25.01 7.98 -16.32
C SER A 442 26.19 8.77 -15.76
N ALA A 443 26.06 9.38 -14.57
CA ALA A 443 27.14 10.09 -13.91
C ALA A 443 28.05 9.11 -13.16
N VAL A 444 29.31 9.03 -13.58
CA VAL A 444 30.31 8.11 -12.97
C VAL A 444 30.51 8.39 -11.48
N ASP A 445 30.52 9.67 -11.07
CA ASP A 445 30.70 10.04 -9.65
C ASP A 445 29.53 9.60 -8.77
N VAL A 446 28.31 9.59 -9.31
CA VAL A 446 27.13 9.05 -8.61
C VAL A 446 27.29 7.55 -8.39
N ARG A 447 27.70 6.80 -9.42
CA ARG A 447 27.95 5.35 -9.29
C ARG A 447 29.05 5.06 -8.26
N ASN A 448 30.17 5.77 -8.35
CA ASN A 448 31.27 5.66 -7.38
C ASN A 448 30.83 5.98 -5.94
N TYR A 449 29.99 6.99 -5.76
CA TYR A 449 29.41 7.35 -4.46
C TYR A 449 28.57 6.20 -3.88
N LEU A 450 27.66 5.64 -4.67
CA LEU A 450 26.80 4.52 -4.24
C LEU A 450 27.61 3.22 -4.02
N VAL A 451 28.62 2.93 -4.84
CA VAL A 451 29.51 1.77 -4.64
C VAL A 451 30.29 1.88 -3.32
N ARG A 452 30.71 3.08 -2.92
CA ARG A 452 31.33 3.31 -1.60
C ARG A 452 30.35 3.02 -0.46
N ALA A 453 29.07 3.37 -0.60
CA ALA A 453 28.05 3.03 0.40
C ALA A 453 27.82 1.51 0.48
N VAL A 454 27.74 0.81 -0.67
CA VAL A 454 27.68 -0.65 -0.72
C VAL A 454 28.88 -1.28 0.00
N ARG A 455 30.09 -0.76 -0.25
CA ARG A 455 31.31 -1.21 0.43
C ARG A 455 31.22 -1.02 1.94
N GLU A 456 30.87 0.18 2.39
CA GLU A 456 30.77 0.51 3.82
C GLU A 456 29.81 -0.40 4.56
N LEU A 457 28.61 -0.61 4.01
CA LEU A 457 27.62 -1.54 4.56
C LEU A 457 28.15 -2.98 4.62
N SER A 458 28.81 -3.43 3.55
CA SER A 458 29.33 -4.79 3.44
C SER A 458 30.43 -5.08 4.46
N THR A 459 31.35 -4.14 4.69
CA THR A 459 32.52 -4.36 5.55
C THR A 459 32.25 -4.03 7.02
N SER A 460 31.52 -2.94 7.29
CA SER A 460 31.36 -2.41 8.65
C SER A 460 30.26 -3.13 9.43
N TYR A 461 29.18 -3.52 8.76
CA TYR A 461 28.01 -4.14 9.40
C TYR A 461 27.90 -5.64 9.15
N LYS A 462 28.43 -6.12 8.02
CA LYS A 462 28.38 -7.53 7.60
C LYS A 462 26.95 -8.12 7.63
N PRO A 463 25.96 -7.47 6.99
CA PRO A 463 24.61 -8.01 6.89
C PRO A 463 24.60 -9.35 6.12
N ASP A 464 23.48 -10.04 6.10
CA ASP A 464 23.31 -11.27 5.31
C ASP A 464 23.19 -10.98 3.81
N GLY A 465 22.76 -9.77 3.46
CA GLY A 465 22.84 -9.25 2.11
C GLY A 465 22.76 -7.74 2.02
N ILE A 466 23.05 -7.24 0.82
CA ILE A 466 22.73 -5.89 0.37
C ILE A 466 21.51 -5.98 -0.54
N HIS A 467 20.52 -5.13 -0.30
CA HIS A 467 19.31 -5.05 -1.11
C HIS A 467 19.26 -3.70 -1.83
N LEU A 468 19.35 -3.71 -3.15
CA LEU A 468 19.32 -2.50 -3.98
C LEU A 468 17.87 -2.16 -4.34
N ASP A 469 17.50 -0.89 -4.21
CA ASP A 469 16.24 -0.38 -4.73
C ASP A 469 16.46 0.97 -5.39
N PHE A 470 15.49 1.42 -6.18
CA PHE A 470 15.60 2.62 -7.00
C PHE A 470 16.87 2.62 -7.87
N VAL A 471 17.34 1.43 -8.24
CA VAL A 471 18.43 1.20 -9.18
C VAL A 471 17.88 1.30 -10.60
N ARG A 472 17.46 2.52 -10.98
CA ARG A 472 16.76 2.85 -12.21
C ARG A 472 16.67 4.37 -12.47
N TYR A 473 16.22 4.73 -13.66
CA TYR A 473 15.68 6.07 -13.96
C TYR A 473 14.24 6.21 -13.39
N PRO A 474 13.74 7.45 -13.16
CA PRO A 474 12.37 7.63 -12.69
C PRO A 474 11.37 7.31 -13.79
N ASP A 475 11.68 7.72 -15.02
CA ASP A 475 10.91 7.50 -16.25
C ASP A 475 11.80 7.78 -17.49
N PHE A 476 11.24 7.66 -18.71
CA PHE A 476 11.94 7.94 -19.96
C PHE A 476 12.17 9.43 -20.18
N SER A 477 11.15 10.27 -20.02
CA SER A 477 11.21 11.72 -20.28
C SER A 477 12.27 12.44 -19.45
N SER A 478 12.42 12.06 -18.18
CA SER A 478 13.40 12.60 -17.24
C SER A 478 14.85 12.28 -17.62
N SER A 479 15.08 11.38 -18.58
CA SER A 479 16.42 11.06 -19.09
C SER A 479 16.85 11.88 -20.31
N LEU A 480 15.98 12.77 -20.80
CA LEU A 480 16.20 13.53 -22.05
C LEU A 480 16.93 14.86 -21.87
N GLY A 481 17.38 15.16 -20.65
CA GLY A 481 18.12 16.37 -20.33
C GLY A 481 19.38 16.56 -21.17
N SER A 482 19.79 17.82 -21.33
CA SER A 482 20.98 18.21 -22.10
C SER A 482 22.27 17.56 -21.61
N ALA A 483 22.35 17.18 -20.33
CA ALA A 483 23.50 16.48 -19.75
C ALA A 483 23.65 15.03 -20.27
N ALA A 484 22.56 14.38 -20.69
CA ALA A 484 22.58 13.01 -21.21
C ALA A 484 23.18 12.94 -22.63
N ARG A 485 22.90 13.94 -23.48
CA ARG A 485 23.37 13.99 -24.88
C ARG A 485 24.87 13.73 -25.04
N PRO A 486 25.79 14.52 -24.42
CA PRO A 486 27.22 14.33 -24.65
C PRO A 486 27.72 12.97 -24.13
N ARG A 487 27.06 12.38 -23.12
CA ARG A 487 27.41 11.05 -22.59
C ARG A 487 26.95 9.95 -23.53
N PHE A 488 25.74 10.07 -24.09
CA PHE A 488 25.22 9.15 -25.10
C PHE A 488 26.02 9.21 -26.41
N GLU A 489 26.31 10.42 -26.92
CA GLU A 489 27.15 10.60 -28.13
C GLU A 489 28.55 10.00 -27.96
N ARG A 490 29.15 10.13 -26.77
CA ARG A 490 30.44 9.52 -26.44
C ARG A 490 30.35 7.99 -26.47
N HIS A 491 29.28 7.42 -25.91
CA HIS A 491 29.05 5.98 -25.96
C HIS A 491 28.89 5.47 -27.39
N MET A 492 28.09 6.17 -28.19
CA MET A 492 27.84 5.83 -29.59
C MET A 492 29.02 6.13 -30.52
N LYS A 493 30.03 6.86 -30.03
CA LYS A 493 31.17 7.39 -30.82
C LYS A 493 30.72 8.19 -32.06
N ARG A 494 29.55 8.83 -31.99
CA ARG A 494 29.00 9.69 -33.04
C ARG A 494 28.02 10.70 -32.47
N LYS A 495 27.77 11.78 -33.22
CA LYS A 495 26.81 12.82 -32.85
C LYS A 495 25.37 12.40 -33.14
N VAL A 496 24.46 12.81 -32.26
CA VAL A 496 23.01 12.75 -32.51
C VAL A 496 22.63 14.04 -33.22
N LYS A 497 21.86 13.94 -34.31
CA LYS A 497 21.56 15.08 -35.19
C LYS A 497 20.58 16.03 -34.50
N GLU A 498 19.44 15.51 -34.07
CA GLU A 498 18.33 16.28 -33.49
C GLU A 498 18.00 15.78 -32.08
N TRP A 499 18.61 16.37 -31.07
CA TRP A 499 18.32 16.03 -29.67
C TRP A 499 17.16 16.87 -29.11
N PRO A 500 16.19 16.29 -28.37
CA PRO A 500 16.00 14.86 -28.08
C PRO A 500 15.09 14.14 -29.10
N ALA A 501 14.70 14.79 -30.22
CA ALA A 501 13.77 14.24 -31.19
C ALA A 501 14.19 12.84 -31.72
N ASP A 502 15.47 12.67 -32.03
CA ASP A 502 16.02 11.43 -32.55
C ASP A 502 15.96 10.26 -31.56
N VAL A 503 15.92 10.55 -30.25
CA VAL A 503 15.82 9.52 -29.21
C VAL A 503 14.39 9.33 -28.70
N LYS A 504 13.44 10.20 -29.07
CA LYS A 504 12.03 10.09 -28.72
C LYS A 504 11.31 9.01 -29.55
N TRP A 505 10.04 8.78 -29.25
CA TRP A 505 9.19 7.87 -30.03
C TRP A 505 9.23 8.23 -31.53
N GLY A 506 9.49 7.24 -32.38
CA GLY A 506 9.64 7.41 -33.83
C GLY A 506 11.01 7.91 -34.29
N GLY A 507 11.90 8.32 -33.38
CA GLY A 507 13.25 8.77 -33.71
C GLY A 507 14.22 7.61 -34.00
N PRO A 508 15.20 7.80 -34.90
CA PRO A 508 16.13 6.74 -35.34
C PRO A 508 17.07 6.24 -34.24
N GLU A 509 17.33 7.01 -33.19
CA GLU A 509 18.27 6.70 -32.11
C GLU A 509 17.61 6.11 -30.85
N ARG A 510 16.28 6.01 -30.83
CA ARG A 510 15.53 5.60 -29.65
C ARG A 510 15.98 4.26 -29.06
N MET A 511 16.14 3.24 -29.90
CA MET A 511 16.54 1.90 -29.44
C MET A 511 17.95 1.89 -28.86
N ALA A 512 18.89 2.58 -29.51
CA ALA A 512 20.25 2.73 -29.00
C ALA A 512 20.25 3.49 -27.65
N PHE A 513 19.41 4.51 -27.52
CA PHE A 513 19.28 5.27 -26.28
C PHE A 513 18.69 4.45 -25.12
N ILE A 514 17.68 3.61 -25.38
CA ILE A 514 17.15 2.67 -24.38
C ILE A 514 18.23 1.68 -23.93
N GLY A 515 18.96 1.09 -24.87
CA GLY A 515 20.06 0.18 -24.57
C GLY A 515 21.15 0.85 -23.74
N TRP A 516 21.52 2.09 -24.10
CA TRP A 516 22.49 2.87 -23.33
C TRP A 516 22.02 3.16 -21.91
N ARG A 517 20.76 3.58 -21.71
CA ARG A 517 20.18 3.80 -20.38
C ARG A 517 20.23 2.55 -19.52
N ALA A 518 19.81 1.41 -20.07
CA ALA A 518 19.87 0.13 -19.38
C ALA A 518 21.31 -0.24 -18.99
N ALA A 519 22.28 -0.02 -19.89
CA ALA A 519 23.69 -0.28 -19.63
C ALA A 519 24.27 0.59 -18.50
N GLN A 520 23.82 1.85 -18.34
CA GLN A 520 24.26 2.68 -17.22
C GLN A 520 23.82 2.12 -15.86
N VAL A 521 22.59 1.60 -15.80
CA VAL A 521 22.05 0.98 -14.58
C VAL A 521 22.77 -0.35 -14.32
N GLU A 522 22.90 -1.20 -15.35
CA GLU A 522 23.61 -2.48 -15.25
C GLU A 522 25.05 -2.32 -14.77
N GLN A 523 25.77 -1.31 -15.28
CA GLN A 523 27.14 -1.03 -14.87
C GLN A 523 27.25 -0.84 -13.35
N PHE A 524 26.36 -0.07 -12.74
CA PHE A 524 26.33 0.08 -11.29
C PHE A 524 26.05 -1.24 -10.56
N VAL A 525 25.09 -2.04 -11.04
CA VAL A 525 24.77 -3.35 -10.44
C VAL A 525 26.00 -4.28 -10.51
N ALA A 526 26.73 -4.26 -11.62
CA ALA A 526 27.97 -5.03 -11.78
C ALA A 526 29.06 -4.56 -10.80
N GLU A 527 29.27 -3.25 -10.66
CA GLU A 527 30.24 -2.67 -9.72
C GLU A 527 29.88 -2.99 -8.24
N ALA A 528 28.58 -2.93 -7.91
CA ALA A 528 28.07 -3.35 -6.61
C ALA A 528 28.31 -4.84 -6.35
N ARG A 529 28.06 -5.71 -7.34
CA ARG A 529 28.33 -7.15 -7.25
C ARG A 529 29.79 -7.46 -7.02
N LEU A 530 30.69 -6.83 -7.78
CA LEU A 530 32.13 -6.98 -7.61
C LEU A 530 32.57 -6.52 -6.22
N THR A 531 31.99 -5.44 -5.72
CA THR A 531 32.24 -4.94 -4.37
C THR A 531 31.79 -5.94 -3.31
N VAL A 532 30.55 -6.43 -3.35
CA VAL A 532 30.05 -7.43 -2.39
C VAL A 532 30.89 -8.71 -2.44
N ARG A 533 31.19 -9.23 -3.63
CA ARG A 533 32.00 -10.45 -3.78
C ARG A 533 33.41 -10.31 -3.19
N SER A 534 34.06 -9.16 -3.38
CA SER A 534 35.42 -8.94 -2.90
C SER A 534 35.48 -8.62 -1.40
N GLN A 535 34.50 -7.87 -0.89
CA GLN A 535 34.53 -7.34 0.48
C GLN A 535 33.76 -8.19 1.48
N ALA A 536 32.75 -8.93 1.04
CA ALA A 536 31.91 -9.78 1.87
C ALA A 536 31.55 -11.09 1.14
N PRO A 537 32.54 -11.99 0.90
CA PRO A 537 32.30 -13.26 0.22
C PRO A 537 31.16 -14.07 0.87
N GLY A 538 30.26 -14.61 0.05
CA GLY A 538 29.12 -15.40 0.50
C GLY A 538 27.88 -14.59 0.95
N LYS A 539 27.96 -13.26 0.99
CA LYS A 539 26.79 -12.40 1.25
C LYS A 539 25.96 -12.18 -0.02
N LEU A 540 24.65 -12.04 0.17
CA LEU A 540 23.70 -11.89 -0.92
C LEU A 540 23.71 -10.47 -1.48
N LEU A 541 23.51 -10.33 -2.79
CA LEU A 541 23.12 -9.08 -3.43
C LEU A 541 21.77 -9.29 -4.10
N THR A 542 20.77 -8.52 -3.67
CA THR A 542 19.40 -8.61 -4.20
C THR A 542 18.95 -7.25 -4.70
N ALA A 543 17.90 -7.20 -5.52
CA ALA A 543 17.35 -5.93 -6.01
C ALA A 543 15.82 -5.93 -6.10
N ALA A 544 15.17 -4.89 -5.58
CA ALA A 544 13.78 -4.56 -5.89
C ALA A 544 13.70 -3.98 -7.31
N VAL A 545 12.81 -4.55 -8.13
CA VAL A 545 12.71 -4.21 -9.56
C VAL A 545 11.26 -4.04 -10.00
N TYR A 546 11.04 -3.35 -11.12
CA TYR A 546 9.70 -3.25 -11.71
C TYR A 546 9.20 -4.61 -12.21
N GLY A 547 7.96 -4.96 -11.87
CA GLY A 547 7.32 -6.20 -12.31
C GLY A 547 6.99 -6.26 -13.80
N LYS A 548 6.80 -5.10 -14.46
CA LYS A 548 6.37 -5.02 -15.86
C LYS A 548 7.54 -5.18 -16.83
N TYR A 549 8.08 -6.39 -16.97
CA TYR A 549 9.16 -6.69 -17.91
C TYR A 549 8.61 -7.26 -19.24
N PRO A 550 9.14 -6.88 -20.43
CA PRO A 550 10.33 -6.04 -20.66
C PRO A 550 10.06 -4.53 -20.73
N SER A 551 8.82 -4.06 -20.52
CA SER A 551 8.51 -2.62 -20.65
C SER A 551 9.28 -1.72 -19.67
N CYS A 552 9.75 -2.25 -18.54
CA CYS A 552 10.63 -1.54 -17.61
C CYS A 552 12.01 -1.20 -18.17
N ILE A 553 12.49 -1.90 -19.20
CA ILE A 553 13.75 -1.54 -19.88
C ILE A 553 13.59 -0.16 -20.54
N ASP A 554 12.51 0.02 -21.29
CA ASP A 554 12.17 1.29 -21.94
C ASP A 554 11.80 2.36 -20.89
N ALA A 555 10.86 2.05 -20.00
CA ALA A 555 10.33 3.04 -19.06
C ALA A 555 11.42 3.55 -18.09
N VAL A 556 12.21 2.66 -17.49
CA VAL A 556 13.07 3.01 -16.34
C VAL A 556 14.51 2.50 -16.46
N GLY A 557 14.89 1.85 -17.56
CA GLY A 557 16.25 1.34 -17.77
C GLY A 557 16.60 0.12 -16.91
N GLN A 558 15.62 -0.66 -16.45
CA GLN A 558 15.87 -1.90 -15.69
C GLN A 558 15.77 -3.13 -16.60
N ASP A 559 16.91 -3.64 -17.06
CA ASP A 559 17.03 -4.97 -17.69
C ASP A 559 17.47 -6.00 -16.65
N TRP A 560 16.57 -6.32 -15.73
CA TRP A 560 16.89 -7.20 -14.61
C TRP A 560 17.02 -8.68 -15.02
N GLU A 561 16.47 -9.09 -16.17
CA GLU A 561 16.75 -10.43 -16.71
C GLU A 561 18.20 -10.53 -17.18
N ALA A 562 18.77 -9.49 -17.79
CA ALA A 562 20.21 -9.46 -18.10
C ALA A 562 21.06 -9.59 -16.84
N TRP A 563 20.67 -8.94 -15.74
CA TRP A 563 21.38 -9.06 -14.46
C TRP A 563 21.35 -10.48 -13.91
N LEU A 564 20.22 -11.19 -14.05
CA LEU A 564 20.13 -12.60 -13.70
C LEU A 564 21.04 -13.45 -14.58
N ARG A 565 20.96 -13.31 -15.92
CA ARG A 565 21.80 -14.07 -16.87
C ARG A 565 23.29 -13.90 -16.58
N SER A 566 23.71 -12.66 -16.31
CA SER A 566 25.11 -12.32 -15.99
C SER A 566 25.49 -12.53 -14.51
N SER A 567 24.60 -13.11 -13.70
CA SER A 567 24.83 -13.41 -12.27
C SER A 567 25.26 -12.19 -11.44
N LEU A 568 24.76 -11.01 -11.80
CA LEU A 568 25.05 -9.75 -11.13
C LEU A 568 24.31 -9.63 -9.80
N VAL A 569 23.14 -10.26 -9.67
CA VAL A 569 22.39 -10.36 -8.41
C VAL A 569 22.08 -11.82 -8.11
N ASP A 570 21.94 -12.17 -6.83
CA ASP A 570 21.54 -13.52 -6.43
C ASP A 570 20.04 -13.72 -6.65
N TYR A 571 19.23 -12.72 -6.24
CA TYR A 571 17.80 -12.66 -6.48
C TYR A 571 17.35 -11.29 -6.98
N VAL A 572 16.39 -11.28 -7.90
CA VAL A 572 15.56 -10.09 -8.16
C VAL A 572 14.24 -10.23 -7.41
N MET A 573 13.66 -9.10 -7.02
CA MET A 573 12.43 -9.03 -6.26
C MET A 573 11.43 -8.11 -6.96
N PRO A 574 10.72 -8.60 -8.00
CA PRO A 574 9.78 -7.78 -8.76
C PRO A 574 8.61 -7.31 -7.90
N MET A 575 8.33 -6.01 -7.90
CA MET A 575 7.22 -5.40 -7.16
C MET A 575 5.89 -5.64 -7.89
N ASN A 576 5.30 -6.83 -7.72
CA ASN A 576 4.07 -7.27 -8.40
C ASN A 576 2.82 -6.79 -7.62
N TYR A 577 2.75 -5.50 -7.31
CA TYR A 577 1.71 -4.94 -6.45
C TYR A 577 0.39 -4.78 -7.22
N THR A 578 -0.52 -5.72 -7.01
CA THR A 578 -1.87 -5.71 -7.57
C THR A 578 -2.82 -6.52 -6.69
N GLU A 579 -4.07 -6.09 -6.64
CA GLU A 579 -5.17 -6.83 -5.97
C GLU A 579 -5.78 -7.91 -6.87
N ASN A 580 -5.56 -7.82 -8.18
CA ASN A 580 -6.11 -8.75 -9.16
C ASN A 580 -5.20 -9.97 -9.33
N ILE A 581 -5.72 -11.15 -8.99
CA ILE A 581 -4.98 -12.41 -9.05
C ILE A 581 -4.58 -12.80 -10.48
N GLU A 582 -5.39 -12.48 -11.49
CA GLU A 582 -5.07 -12.79 -12.89
C GLU A 582 -3.95 -11.88 -13.42
N THR A 583 -3.98 -10.60 -13.09
CA THR A 583 -2.84 -9.69 -13.37
C THR A 583 -1.58 -10.16 -12.65
N PHE A 584 -1.69 -10.62 -11.41
CA PHE A 584 -0.55 -11.17 -10.67
C PHE A 584 0.00 -12.43 -11.35
N ARG A 585 -0.86 -13.37 -11.74
CA ARG A 585 -0.50 -14.58 -12.49
C ARG A 585 0.18 -14.24 -13.81
N GLN A 586 -0.31 -13.24 -14.53
CA GLN A 586 0.29 -12.77 -15.77
C GLN A 586 1.73 -12.28 -15.53
N PHE A 587 1.93 -11.36 -14.59
CA PHE A 587 3.27 -10.84 -14.27
C PHE A 587 4.23 -11.96 -13.90
N VAL A 588 3.83 -12.85 -13.00
CA VAL A 588 4.68 -13.95 -12.55
C VAL A 588 5.01 -14.89 -13.71
N THR A 589 4.03 -15.29 -14.53
CA THR A 589 4.25 -16.16 -15.69
C THR A 589 5.21 -15.54 -16.70
N GLU A 590 5.08 -14.24 -16.96
CA GLU A 590 5.99 -13.51 -17.84
C GLU A 590 7.42 -13.44 -17.27
N GLN A 591 7.57 -13.37 -15.94
CA GLN A 591 8.86 -13.29 -15.25
C GLN A 591 9.54 -14.65 -15.07
N THR A 592 8.78 -15.75 -15.01
CA THR A 592 9.27 -17.10 -14.70
C THR A 592 9.18 -18.08 -15.88
N ARG A 593 9.43 -17.59 -17.10
CA ARG A 593 9.37 -18.42 -18.34
C ARG A 593 10.35 -19.59 -18.33
N ASP A 594 11.47 -19.44 -17.63
CA ASP A 594 12.45 -20.49 -17.40
C ASP A 594 12.45 -20.90 -15.92
N LYS A 595 12.51 -22.21 -15.64
CA LYS A 595 12.52 -22.76 -14.28
C LYS A 595 13.80 -22.39 -13.52
N ASN A 596 14.95 -22.23 -14.20
CA ASN A 596 16.17 -21.80 -13.53
C ASN A 596 16.13 -20.31 -13.18
N GLN A 597 15.57 -19.48 -14.07
CA GLN A 597 15.23 -18.09 -13.79
C GLN A 597 14.25 -17.98 -12.60
N ALA A 598 13.17 -18.77 -12.56
CA ALA A 598 12.17 -18.76 -11.48
C ALA A 598 12.80 -18.94 -10.09
N LYS A 599 13.82 -19.82 -9.97
CA LYS A 599 14.57 -20.06 -8.73
C LYS A 599 15.37 -18.85 -8.23
N ARG A 600 15.47 -17.78 -9.01
CA ARG A 600 16.21 -16.56 -8.70
C ARG A 600 15.32 -15.31 -8.63
N ILE A 601 14.01 -15.51 -8.55
CA ILE A 601 13.02 -14.44 -8.46
C ILE A 601 12.23 -14.62 -7.16
N ILE A 602 12.19 -13.60 -6.30
CA ILE A 602 11.37 -13.57 -5.08
C ILE A 602 10.34 -12.45 -5.25
N PRO A 603 9.17 -12.72 -5.85
CA PRO A 603 8.21 -11.65 -6.13
C PRO A 603 7.68 -10.97 -4.88
N GLY A 604 7.56 -9.65 -4.97
CA GLY A 604 6.96 -8.79 -3.98
C GLY A 604 5.43 -8.82 -4.06
N ILE A 605 4.79 -9.00 -2.92
CA ILE A 605 3.34 -9.00 -2.71
C ILE A 605 2.97 -7.70 -1.98
N GLY A 606 2.14 -6.87 -2.62
CA GLY A 606 1.75 -5.55 -2.11
C GLY A 606 0.63 -5.63 -1.09
N VAL A 607 0.94 -6.05 0.14
CA VAL A 607 -0.01 -6.12 1.26
C VAL A 607 -0.52 -4.74 1.66
N THR A 608 0.35 -3.73 1.68
CA THR A 608 0.08 -2.33 2.05
C THR A 608 0.76 -1.34 1.11
N ALA A 609 0.96 -1.73 -0.15
CA ALA A 609 1.50 -0.84 -1.18
C ALA A 609 0.51 0.29 -1.52
N ALA A 610 1.00 1.37 -2.14
CA ALA A 610 0.13 2.48 -2.55
C ALA A 610 -0.90 2.05 -3.60
N GLU A 611 -0.53 1.11 -4.48
CA GLU A 611 -1.33 0.59 -5.58
C GLU A 611 -2.17 -0.63 -5.20
N SER A 612 -1.90 -1.27 -4.06
CA SER A 612 -2.53 -2.52 -3.68
C SER A 612 -2.55 -2.70 -2.17
N ARG A 613 -3.68 -3.19 -1.65
CA ARG A 613 -3.73 -3.72 -0.30
C ARG A 613 -4.55 -4.99 -0.25
N LEU A 614 -3.95 -6.03 0.32
CA LEU A 614 -4.47 -7.39 0.29
C LEU A 614 -4.92 -7.81 1.69
N ASN A 615 -5.97 -8.63 1.75
CA ASN A 615 -6.27 -9.40 2.96
C ASN A 615 -5.49 -10.72 2.97
N ALA A 616 -5.50 -11.43 4.10
CA ALA A 616 -4.72 -12.65 4.28
C ALA A 616 -5.02 -13.76 3.25
N VAL A 617 -6.27 -13.89 2.82
CA VAL A 617 -6.69 -14.88 1.82
C VAL A 617 -6.07 -14.56 0.47
N GLN A 618 -6.17 -13.30 0.01
CA GLN A 618 -5.55 -12.86 -1.24
C GLN A 618 -4.02 -12.98 -1.19
N THR A 619 -3.41 -12.68 -0.05
CA THR A 619 -1.97 -12.90 0.16
C THR A 619 -1.60 -14.38 0.02
N ILE A 620 -2.37 -15.29 0.65
CA ILE A 620 -2.16 -16.74 0.51
C ILE A 620 -2.35 -17.18 -0.95
N ASP A 621 -3.35 -16.66 -1.65
CA ASP A 621 -3.58 -16.99 -3.05
C ASP A 621 -2.39 -16.59 -3.94
N GLN A 622 -1.85 -15.38 -3.74
CA GLN A 622 -0.63 -14.94 -4.44
C GLN A 622 0.59 -15.81 -4.06
N ILE A 623 0.77 -16.17 -2.79
CA ILE A 623 1.81 -17.12 -2.37
C ILE A 623 1.66 -18.46 -3.10
N LYS A 624 0.44 -18.99 -3.24
CA LYS A 624 0.18 -20.24 -3.98
C LYS A 624 0.58 -20.13 -5.45
N VAL A 625 0.32 -19.00 -6.12
CA VAL A 625 0.80 -18.77 -7.50
C VAL A 625 2.32 -18.83 -7.58
N LEU A 626 3.02 -18.14 -6.69
CA LEU A 626 4.49 -18.14 -6.66
C LEU A 626 5.06 -19.54 -6.43
N ARG A 627 4.36 -20.29 -5.59
CA ARG A 627 4.67 -21.67 -5.28
C ARG A 627 4.46 -22.60 -6.47
N GLU A 628 3.39 -22.43 -7.24
CA GLU A 628 3.07 -23.19 -8.45
C GLU A 628 4.14 -23.02 -9.54
N VAL A 629 4.65 -21.80 -9.75
CA VAL A 629 5.68 -21.52 -10.76
C VAL A 629 7.11 -21.85 -10.32
N GLY A 630 7.29 -22.24 -9.05
CA GLY A 630 8.60 -22.68 -8.54
C GLY A 630 9.51 -21.56 -8.04
N CYS A 631 8.97 -20.39 -7.69
CA CYS A 631 9.75 -19.37 -6.97
C CYS A 631 10.23 -19.92 -5.62
N PRO A 632 11.45 -19.56 -5.16
CA PRO A 632 12.02 -20.00 -3.89
C PRO A 632 11.40 -19.32 -2.67
N GLY A 633 10.52 -18.34 -2.88
CA GLY A 633 9.93 -17.54 -1.80
C GLY A 633 9.13 -16.35 -2.30
N PHE A 634 8.79 -15.47 -1.36
CA PHE A 634 8.03 -14.26 -1.58
C PHE A 634 8.48 -13.15 -0.62
N ALA A 635 8.12 -11.91 -0.93
CA ALA A 635 8.39 -10.76 -0.07
C ALA A 635 7.14 -9.92 0.15
N LEU A 636 6.81 -9.63 1.40
CA LEU A 636 5.61 -8.85 1.77
C LEU A 636 5.98 -7.37 1.89
N PHE A 637 5.29 -6.51 1.14
CA PHE A 637 5.40 -5.06 1.23
C PHE A 637 4.15 -4.48 1.87
N ASP A 638 4.21 -3.85 3.05
CA ASP A 638 5.39 -3.58 3.88
C ASP A 638 5.16 -3.92 5.35
N LEU A 639 6.23 -3.82 6.16
CA LEU A 639 6.19 -3.99 7.61
C LEU A 639 5.30 -2.92 8.25
N SER A 640 4.01 -3.24 8.36
CA SER A 640 2.98 -2.33 8.85
C SER A 640 2.14 -2.99 9.94
N THR A 641 1.37 -2.17 10.64
CA THR A 641 0.37 -2.64 11.61
C THR A 641 -0.65 -3.57 10.94
N THR A 642 -1.05 -3.27 9.70
CA THR A 642 -1.94 -4.14 8.91
C THR A 642 -1.31 -5.51 8.64
N LEU A 643 -0.04 -5.55 8.20
CA LEU A 643 0.66 -6.82 8.02
C LEU A 643 0.68 -7.63 9.34
N GLN A 644 1.00 -6.97 10.45
CA GLN A 644 1.11 -7.61 11.77
C GLN A 644 -0.22 -8.10 12.34
N GLN A 645 -1.31 -7.36 12.17
CA GLN A 645 -2.61 -7.66 12.79
C GLN A 645 -3.52 -8.50 11.90
N GLU A 646 -3.51 -8.28 10.59
CA GLU A 646 -4.49 -8.88 9.68
C GLU A 646 -3.95 -10.07 8.88
N ILE A 647 -2.63 -10.10 8.61
CA ILE A 647 -2.04 -11.02 7.62
C ILE A 647 -1.20 -12.09 8.28
N LEU A 648 -0.14 -11.70 9.02
CA LEU A 648 0.77 -12.64 9.68
C LEU A 648 0.05 -13.64 10.61
N PRO A 649 -1.00 -13.26 11.37
CA PRO A 649 -1.71 -14.21 12.23
C PRO A 649 -2.40 -15.34 11.48
N ILE A 650 -2.80 -15.12 10.22
CA ILE A 650 -3.42 -16.15 9.37
C ILE A 650 -2.35 -16.94 8.62
N LEU A 651 -1.30 -16.29 8.10
CA LEU A 651 -0.19 -16.96 7.40
C LEU A 651 0.49 -18.00 8.31
N ARG A 652 0.73 -17.66 9.58
CA ARG A 652 1.40 -18.56 10.55
C ARG A 652 0.57 -19.79 10.94
N LEU A 653 -0.71 -19.85 10.57
CA LEU A 653 -1.54 -21.04 10.83
C LEU A 653 -1.15 -22.24 9.97
N GLY A 654 -0.43 -22.01 8.86
CA GLY A 654 0.02 -23.09 7.99
C GLY A 654 0.94 -22.65 6.86
N ALA A 655 0.70 -21.50 6.22
CA ALA A 655 1.51 -21.04 5.09
C ALA A 655 2.96 -20.74 5.49
N THR A 656 3.18 -20.29 6.73
CA THR A 656 4.49 -19.94 7.29
C THR A 656 4.78 -20.61 8.63
N GLU A 657 4.07 -21.69 8.97
CA GLU A 657 4.34 -22.48 10.20
C GLU A 657 5.80 -22.98 10.27
#